data_AF-A0A2C9SPW9-F1
#
_entry.id   AF-A0A2C9SPW9-F1
#
_cell.length_a   1.000
_cell.length_b   1.000
_cell.length_c   1.000
_cell.angle_alpha   90.00
_cell.angle_beta   90.00
_cell.angle_gamma   90.00
#
_symmetry.space_group_name_H-M   'P 1'
#
loop_
_entity.id
_entity.type
_entity.pdbx_description
1 polymer ?
#
loop_
_entity_poly.entity_id
_entity_poly.type
_entity_poly.pdbx_seq_one_letter_code
_entity_poly.pdbx_strand_id
1 'polypeptide(L)'
;MTPSTGVRRQQPRRVFKDRREAGQVLAGMLQAYRGKPGVVVLGLARGGIPVAFEVASSLGAPLDAFIVRKLGAPGHEEFAVGALASGGRVVVNDDILRGLRITPEQLREIAEREARELARREATYREGRPPLQLTGKTVILVDDGLATGSSMLAAVQALREAQPAEIVIAVPAAPESTCREFAGIVDDVVCASMPTPFLAVGESFWDFTQVSDDEVRELLARPTTGVPAPGPQRPADLVARAAIDAPGGVPPRDVLEDLIGDARVVLIGESSHGTHEFYQARAEITKWLIEAKGFNAVAAEADWPDAYRVNRYVRGLSGDSTPEEALRGFERFPAWMWRNSVVEDFVGWLRWHNGRCAADGRRQTGFYGLDLYSLHRSMQEVVAYLDTIDPSAAARARARYACFDHSDGDDGQAYGYAAAFGAGASCERQAVEQLVEMQRNALQYLAADGELAEDELFYAQQNAVTVRNAEAYYRGMFGGRVTSWNMRDKHMAKTLEALLAHLDKHSAAEPARVVVWAHNSHVGDARATEVSADGQLTIGQLAREQYGDQCRLIGFSTYRGTVTAASDWGGIAERKAVRPALAGSIEELLHETGKPAFLVPMHDGSPAAHVLEVVRLGRAIGVIYLPRTERQSHYFHVRPSDQFDAMIHIDSTRALEPLEPTSVWIAGETPETYPSGL
;
A
#
# COMPACT_ATOMS: atom_id res chain seq x y z
N MET A 1 -20.30 28.23 -23.54
CA MET A 1 -20.90 27.79 -22.25
C MET A 1 -20.74 26.28 -22.18
N THR A 2 -19.59 25.84 -21.71
CA THR A 2 -19.24 24.42 -21.51
C THR A 2 -19.73 23.99 -20.12
N PRO A 3 -20.38 22.82 -19.98
CA PRO A 3 -20.85 22.38 -18.67
C PRO A 3 -19.64 22.06 -17.79
N SER A 4 -19.66 22.52 -16.54
CA SER A 4 -18.64 22.16 -15.55
C SER A 4 -18.68 20.65 -15.33
N THR A 5 -17.60 19.97 -15.69
CA THR A 5 -17.34 18.58 -15.33
C THR A 5 -17.26 18.49 -13.81
N GLY A 6 -18.23 17.82 -13.21
CA GLY A 6 -18.32 17.64 -11.77
C GLY A 6 -17.04 17.04 -11.18
N VAL A 7 -16.60 17.62 -10.07
CA VAL A 7 -15.58 17.05 -9.19
C VAL A 7 -16.04 15.64 -8.82
N ARG A 8 -15.35 14.61 -9.34
CA ARG A 8 -15.54 13.23 -8.88
C ARG A 8 -15.28 13.22 -7.37
N ARG A 9 -16.29 12.90 -6.57
CA ARG A 9 -16.15 12.69 -5.12
C ARG A 9 -15.00 11.70 -4.90
N GLN A 10 -13.97 12.11 -4.16
CA GLN A 10 -12.90 11.21 -3.70
C GLN A 10 -13.57 10.01 -3.02
N GLN A 11 -13.23 8.80 -3.48
CA GLN A 11 -13.71 7.60 -2.81
C GLN A 11 -13.06 7.54 -1.42
N PRO A 12 -13.86 7.30 -0.38
CA PRO A 12 -13.36 7.31 0.99
C PRO A 12 -12.50 6.10 1.32
N ARG A 13 -11.47 6.33 2.16
CA ARG A 13 -10.57 5.30 2.71
C ARG A 13 -11.31 4.33 3.62
N ARG A 14 -11.75 3.21 3.04
CA ARG A 14 -12.31 2.07 3.77
C ARG A 14 -11.19 1.27 4.43
N VAL A 15 -11.05 1.43 5.74
CA VAL A 15 -9.98 0.83 6.54
C VAL A 15 -10.46 -0.51 7.10
N PHE A 16 -11.61 -0.53 7.74
CA PHE A 16 -12.11 -1.68 8.49
C PHE A 16 -13.15 -2.48 7.69
N LYS A 17 -13.19 -3.80 7.84
CA LYS A 17 -14.17 -4.68 7.20
C LYS A 17 -15.56 -4.39 7.75
N ASP A 18 -15.66 -4.38 9.07
CA ASP A 18 -16.88 -4.15 9.83
C ASP A 18 -16.53 -3.58 11.22
N ARG A 19 -17.55 -3.33 12.06
CA ARG A 19 -17.36 -2.83 13.43
C ARG A 19 -16.60 -3.79 14.33
N ARG A 20 -16.65 -5.09 14.03
CA ARG A 20 -15.99 -6.12 14.84
C ARG A 20 -14.48 -6.04 14.65
N GLU A 21 -14.02 -6.00 13.40
CA GLU A 21 -12.60 -5.84 13.08
C GLU A 21 -12.04 -4.54 13.68
N ALA A 22 -12.78 -3.43 13.54
CA ALA A 22 -12.41 -2.16 14.14
C ALA A 22 -12.25 -2.23 15.67
N GLY A 23 -13.16 -2.94 16.36
CA GLY A 23 -13.07 -3.18 17.80
C GLY A 23 -11.85 -4.00 18.20
N GLN A 24 -11.46 -4.99 17.40
CA GLN A 24 -10.28 -5.81 17.65
C GLN A 24 -8.98 -5.02 17.50
N VAL A 25 -8.88 -4.18 16.46
CA VAL A 25 -7.74 -3.26 16.28
C VAL A 25 -7.64 -2.31 17.47
N LEU A 26 -8.76 -1.68 17.86
CA LEU A 26 -8.81 -0.76 18.99
C LEU A 26 -8.46 -1.43 20.32
N ALA A 27 -8.89 -2.69 20.52
CA ALA A 27 -8.54 -3.49 21.68
C ALA A 27 -7.03 -3.78 21.77
N GLY A 28 -6.34 -3.94 20.63
CA GLY A 28 -4.89 -4.07 20.57
C GLY A 28 -4.17 -2.81 21.07
N MET A 29 -4.68 -1.64 20.73
CA MET A 29 -4.14 -0.35 21.18
C MET A 29 -4.39 -0.09 22.67
N LEU A 30 -5.44 -0.68 23.24
CA LEU A 30 -5.85 -0.50 24.64
C LEU A 30 -5.27 -1.56 25.61
N GLN A 31 -4.34 -2.42 25.19
CA GLN A 31 -3.82 -3.51 26.03
C GLN A 31 -3.24 -3.04 27.38
N ALA A 32 -2.78 -1.79 27.47
CA ALA A 32 -2.33 -1.18 28.73
C ALA A 32 -3.40 -1.14 29.84
N TYR A 33 -4.68 -1.31 29.51
CA TYR A 33 -5.79 -1.36 30.46
C TYR A 33 -6.19 -2.78 30.89
N ARG A 34 -5.63 -3.81 30.25
CA ARG A 34 -6.04 -5.20 30.47
C ARG A 34 -5.77 -5.64 31.92
N GLY A 35 -6.79 -6.22 32.55
CA GLY A 35 -6.70 -6.73 33.92
C GLY A 35 -6.53 -5.66 35.00
N LYS A 36 -6.53 -4.36 34.66
CA LYS A 36 -6.51 -3.29 35.66
C LYS A 36 -7.83 -3.29 36.44
N PRO A 37 -7.79 -3.28 37.78
CA PRO A 37 -9.00 -3.24 38.57
C PRO A 37 -9.73 -1.91 38.34
N GLY A 38 -11.04 -1.97 38.18
CA GLY A 38 -11.87 -0.77 38.07
C GLY A 38 -11.95 -0.14 36.67
N VAL A 39 -11.53 -0.84 35.62
CA VAL A 39 -11.83 -0.46 34.23
C VAL A 39 -13.26 -0.87 33.88
N VAL A 40 -14.00 0.04 33.22
CA VAL A 40 -15.34 -0.20 32.68
C VAL A 40 -15.37 0.30 31.23
N VAL A 41 -15.95 -0.49 30.33
CA VAL A 41 -16.12 -0.11 28.92
C VAL A 41 -17.57 0.27 28.66
N LEU A 42 -17.78 1.45 28.11
CA LEU A 42 -19.10 1.98 27.76
C LEU A 42 -19.16 2.19 26.25
N GLY A 43 -20.09 1.51 25.56
CA GLY A 43 -20.33 1.74 24.15
C GLY A 43 -21.43 2.78 23.92
N LEU A 44 -21.18 3.79 23.09
CA LEU A 44 -22.21 4.73 22.66
C LEU A 44 -23.22 4.01 21.77
N ALA A 45 -24.45 3.90 22.25
CA ALA A 45 -25.47 3.16 21.52
C ALA A 45 -25.93 3.94 20.27
N ARG A 46 -26.10 3.29 19.11
CA ARG A 46 -26.04 1.83 18.87
C ARG A 46 -24.71 1.36 18.29
N GLY A 47 -24.15 2.17 17.39
CA GLY A 47 -23.00 1.81 16.56
C GLY A 47 -21.74 1.46 17.37
N GLY A 48 -21.52 2.12 18.51
CA GLY A 48 -20.37 1.85 19.38
C GLY A 48 -20.41 0.50 20.11
N ILE A 49 -21.57 -0.17 20.23
CA ILE A 49 -21.70 -1.39 21.05
C ILE A 49 -20.90 -2.58 20.50
N PRO A 50 -20.98 -2.94 19.19
CA PRO A 50 -20.13 -4.00 18.64
C PRO A 50 -18.63 -3.74 18.79
N VAL A 51 -18.19 -2.49 18.65
CA VAL A 51 -16.78 -2.09 18.85
C VAL A 51 -16.40 -2.24 20.33
N ALA A 52 -17.24 -1.71 21.22
CA ALA A 52 -17.06 -1.77 22.67
C ALA A 52 -17.03 -3.20 23.20
N PHE A 53 -17.81 -4.10 22.60
CA PHE A 53 -17.83 -5.52 22.98
C PHE A 53 -16.46 -6.18 22.77
N GLU A 54 -15.84 -6.01 21.60
CA GLU A 54 -14.52 -6.57 21.31
C GLU A 54 -13.45 -5.97 22.24
N VAL A 55 -13.52 -4.66 22.52
CA VAL A 55 -12.65 -3.99 23.50
C VAL A 55 -12.84 -4.58 24.90
N ALA A 56 -14.08 -4.62 25.42
CA ALA A 56 -14.39 -5.13 26.75
C ALA A 56 -14.00 -6.60 26.93
N SER A 57 -14.30 -7.44 25.93
CA SER A 57 -13.95 -8.85 25.93
C SER A 57 -12.44 -9.07 25.94
N SER A 58 -11.67 -8.26 25.21
CA SER A 58 -10.20 -8.36 25.18
C SER A 58 -9.55 -7.91 26.49
N LEU A 59 -10.07 -6.83 27.10
CA LEU A 59 -9.56 -6.29 28.35
C LEU A 59 -10.00 -7.09 29.59
N GLY A 60 -11.04 -7.92 29.45
CA GLY A 60 -11.68 -8.61 30.56
C GLY A 60 -12.47 -7.66 31.48
N ALA A 61 -13.05 -6.60 30.90
CA ALA A 61 -13.72 -5.51 31.63
C ALA A 61 -15.25 -5.58 31.46
N PRO A 62 -16.05 -5.08 32.43
CA PRO A 62 -17.49 -4.97 32.28
C PRO A 62 -17.87 -4.06 31.10
N LEU A 63 -18.84 -4.51 30.30
CA LEU A 63 -19.46 -3.75 29.21
C LEU A 63 -20.85 -3.27 29.62
N ASP A 64 -21.18 -2.01 29.33
CA ASP A 64 -22.56 -1.51 29.34
C ASP A 64 -22.79 -0.50 28.20
N ALA A 65 -24.05 -0.22 27.90
CA ALA A 65 -24.43 0.81 26.95
C ALA A 65 -24.51 2.19 27.60
N PHE A 66 -24.01 3.19 26.90
CA PHE A 66 -24.21 4.60 27.23
C PHE A 66 -25.07 5.26 26.16
N ILE A 67 -26.23 5.79 26.53
CA ILE A 67 -27.21 6.30 25.57
C ILE A 67 -27.14 7.83 25.56
N VAL A 68 -26.94 8.38 24.36
CA VAL A 68 -27.00 9.82 24.11
C VAL A 68 -28.02 10.09 23.01
N ARG A 69 -28.91 11.04 23.26
CA ARG A 69 -29.90 11.56 22.30
C ARG A 69 -29.55 13.01 21.99
N LYS A 70 -29.60 13.40 20.72
CA LYS A 70 -29.41 14.82 20.34
C LYS A 70 -30.72 15.56 20.58
N LEU A 71 -30.62 16.78 21.11
CA LEU A 71 -31.75 17.71 21.18
C LEU A 71 -31.72 18.54 19.90
N GLY A 72 -32.61 18.22 18.96
CA GLY A 72 -32.72 18.95 17.68
C GLY A 72 -33.42 20.29 17.83
N ALA A 73 -33.05 21.28 17.01
CA ALA A 73 -33.72 22.58 16.99
C ALA A 73 -35.19 22.43 16.53
N PRO A 74 -36.12 23.23 17.08
CA PRO A 74 -37.51 23.25 16.60
C PRO A 74 -37.58 23.53 15.09
N GLY A 75 -38.25 22.65 14.33
CA GLY A 75 -38.37 22.76 12.87
C GLY A 75 -37.15 22.30 12.05
N HIS A 76 -36.03 22.00 12.70
CA HIS A 76 -34.79 21.50 12.08
C HIS A 76 -34.17 20.42 12.97
N GLU A 77 -34.81 19.27 13.07
CA GLU A 77 -34.47 18.22 14.04
C GLU A 77 -33.05 17.65 13.85
N GLU A 78 -32.49 17.76 12.64
CA GLU A 78 -31.09 17.38 12.33
C GLU A 78 -30.04 18.36 12.88
N PHE A 79 -30.44 19.58 13.25
CA PHE A 79 -29.54 20.61 13.78
C PHE A 79 -29.53 20.54 15.32
N ALA A 80 -28.47 19.97 15.90
CA ALA A 80 -28.39 19.75 17.34
C ALA A 80 -28.10 21.05 18.12
N VAL A 81 -28.97 21.37 19.07
CA VAL A 81 -28.82 22.50 20.01
C VAL A 81 -28.31 22.07 21.39
N GLY A 82 -28.32 20.75 21.62
CA GLY A 82 -27.85 20.10 22.83
C GLY A 82 -27.92 18.59 22.69
N ALA A 83 -27.77 17.91 23.81
CA ALA A 83 -27.89 16.46 23.92
C ALA A 83 -28.43 16.06 25.30
N LEU A 84 -29.14 14.95 25.34
CA LEU A 84 -29.61 14.29 26.54
C LEU A 84 -28.83 12.97 26.70
N ALA A 85 -28.19 12.79 27.85
CA ALA A 85 -27.44 11.56 28.16
C ALA A 85 -28.14 10.72 29.23
N SER A 86 -27.72 9.45 29.33
CA SER A 86 -28.13 8.51 30.37
C SER A 86 -28.13 9.15 31.76
N GLY A 87 -29.19 8.91 32.53
CA GLY A 87 -29.45 9.61 33.80
C GLY A 87 -30.26 10.91 33.69
N GLY A 88 -30.84 11.20 32.51
CA GLY A 88 -31.78 12.31 32.31
C GLY A 88 -31.12 13.68 32.20
N ARG A 89 -29.83 13.72 31.87
CA ARG A 89 -29.01 14.94 31.86
C ARG A 89 -29.07 15.67 30.54
N VAL A 90 -29.46 16.93 30.58
CA VAL A 90 -29.50 17.83 29.42
C VAL A 90 -28.24 18.68 29.37
N VAL A 91 -27.46 18.54 28.30
CA VAL A 91 -26.34 19.40 27.92
C VAL A 91 -26.80 20.29 26.78
N VAL A 92 -26.58 21.60 26.84
CA VAL A 92 -26.96 22.54 25.78
C VAL A 92 -25.81 23.47 25.43
N ASN A 93 -25.84 23.99 24.20
CA ASN A 93 -24.95 25.07 23.79
C ASN A 93 -25.68 26.42 23.93
N ASP A 94 -25.34 27.19 24.96
CA ASP A 94 -26.00 28.45 25.30
C ASP A 94 -25.89 29.53 24.20
N ASP A 95 -24.86 29.47 23.37
CA ASP A 95 -24.67 30.41 22.27
C ASP A 95 -25.58 30.07 21.08
N ILE A 96 -25.80 28.78 20.81
CA ILE A 96 -26.76 28.31 19.82
C ILE A 96 -28.20 28.60 20.26
N LEU A 97 -28.52 28.35 21.54
CA LEU A 97 -29.85 28.65 22.09
C LEU A 97 -30.19 30.15 21.96
N ARG A 98 -29.23 31.02 22.29
CA ARG A 98 -29.37 32.48 22.14
C ARG A 98 -29.48 32.89 20.68
N GLY A 99 -28.66 32.33 19.79
CA GLY A 99 -28.67 32.62 18.37
C GLY A 99 -29.98 32.25 17.67
N LEU A 100 -30.57 31.11 18.05
CA LEU A 100 -31.84 30.61 17.49
C LEU A 100 -33.09 31.11 18.24
N ARG A 101 -32.91 31.89 19.32
CA ARG A 101 -34.01 32.39 20.20
C ARG A 101 -34.93 31.27 20.70
N ILE A 102 -34.36 30.11 21.02
CA ILE A 102 -35.10 28.97 21.54
C ILE A 102 -35.55 29.29 22.96
N THR A 103 -36.85 29.20 23.23
CA THR A 103 -37.36 29.49 24.57
C THR A 103 -37.10 28.31 25.53
N PRO A 104 -37.04 28.55 26.85
CA PRO A 104 -36.94 27.47 27.84
C PRO A 104 -38.06 26.42 27.71
N GLU A 105 -39.26 26.83 27.32
CA GLU A 105 -40.41 25.94 27.09
C GLU A 105 -40.16 25.01 25.90
N GLN A 106 -39.70 25.55 24.77
CA GLN A 106 -39.38 24.75 23.59
C GLN A 106 -38.26 23.74 23.86
N LEU A 107 -37.21 24.17 24.58
CA LEU A 107 -36.13 23.26 24.98
C LEU A 107 -36.64 22.14 25.90
N ARG A 108 -37.55 22.46 26.83
CA ARG A 108 -38.15 21.49 27.75
C ARG A 108 -38.98 20.45 26.99
N GLU A 109 -39.79 20.87 26.03
CA GLU A 109 -40.57 19.95 25.19
C GLU A 109 -39.68 18.99 24.39
N ILE A 110 -38.60 19.49 23.79
CA ILE A 110 -37.62 18.67 23.08
C ILE A 110 -36.96 17.68 24.05
N ALA A 111 -36.50 18.16 25.21
CA ALA A 111 -35.87 17.32 26.22
C ALA A 111 -36.81 16.22 26.74
N GLU A 112 -38.08 16.51 27.02
CA GLU A 112 -39.07 15.53 27.48
C GLU A 112 -39.37 14.45 26.42
N ARG A 113 -39.42 14.84 25.15
CA ARG A 113 -39.59 13.90 24.03
C ARG A 113 -38.38 12.96 23.92
N GLU A 114 -37.18 13.52 23.90
CA GLU A 114 -35.95 12.73 23.83
C GLU A 114 -35.72 11.89 25.09
N ALA A 115 -36.18 12.34 26.26
CA ALA A 115 -36.10 11.60 27.52
C ALA A 115 -36.97 10.34 27.53
N ARG A 116 -38.17 10.40 26.94
CA ARG A 116 -39.03 9.21 26.80
C ARG A 116 -38.38 8.15 25.92
N GLU A 117 -37.77 8.55 24.81
CA GLU A 117 -37.07 7.60 23.93
C GLU A 117 -35.79 7.08 24.58
N LEU A 118 -35.03 7.92 25.28
CA LEU A 118 -33.86 7.50 26.05
C LEU A 118 -34.24 6.44 27.09
N ALA A 119 -35.29 6.68 27.88
CA ALA A 119 -35.77 5.74 28.89
C ALA A 119 -36.24 4.41 28.28
N ARG A 120 -36.93 4.46 27.12
CA ARG A 120 -37.36 3.26 26.39
C ARG A 120 -36.15 2.41 25.95
N ARG A 121 -35.09 3.03 25.42
CA ARG A 121 -33.86 2.31 25.01
C ARG A 121 -33.08 1.79 26.21
N GLU A 122 -32.93 2.58 27.28
CA GLU A 122 -32.27 2.13 28.50
C GLU A 122 -32.96 0.88 29.09
N ALA A 123 -34.29 0.89 29.16
CA ALA A 123 -35.06 -0.26 29.61
C ALA A 123 -34.85 -1.49 28.69
N THR A 124 -34.84 -1.26 27.38
CA THR A 124 -34.65 -2.31 26.36
C THR A 124 -33.26 -2.94 26.44
N TYR A 125 -32.20 -2.14 26.59
CA TYR A 125 -30.82 -2.64 26.59
C TYR A 125 -30.40 -3.24 27.94
N ARG A 126 -30.90 -2.68 29.06
CA ARG A 126 -30.52 -3.16 30.39
C ARG A 126 -31.29 -4.39 30.84
N GLU A 127 -32.52 -4.58 30.36
CA GLU A 127 -33.38 -5.72 30.75
C GLU A 127 -33.47 -5.91 32.28
N GLY A 128 -33.54 -4.81 33.03
CA GLY A 128 -33.62 -4.82 34.50
C GLY A 128 -32.27 -4.86 35.24
N ARG A 129 -31.13 -4.86 34.53
CA ARG A 129 -29.80 -4.72 35.16
C ARG A 129 -29.62 -3.33 35.80
N PRO A 130 -28.99 -3.24 36.97
CA PRO A 130 -28.71 -1.95 37.61
C PRO A 130 -27.67 -1.15 36.80
N PRO A 131 -27.68 0.19 36.90
CA PRO A 131 -26.63 1.02 36.32
C PRO A 131 -25.25 0.64 36.85
N LEU A 132 -24.24 0.65 35.98
CA LEU A 132 -22.86 0.47 36.42
C LEU A 132 -22.41 1.61 37.35
N GLN A 133 -21.68 1.24 38.40
CA GLN A 133 -21.06 2.19 39.33
C GLN A 133 -19.77 2.72 38.69
N LEU A 134 -19.77 4.01 38.33
CA LEU A 134 -18.66 4.65 37.61
C LEU A 134 -17.73 5.46 38.51
N THR A 135 -18.14 5.76 39.75
CA THR A 135 -17.34 6.58 40.67
C THR A 135 -16.00 5.94 40.97
N GLY A 136 -14.91 6.69 40.76
CA GLY A 136 -13.54 6.23 40.95
C GLY A 136 -13.09 5.13 39.98
N LYS A 137 -13.81 4.90 38.88
CA LYS A 137 -13.45 3.94 37.83
C LYS A 137 -12.73 4.62 36.66
N THR A 138 -11.92 3.86 35.94
CA THR A 138 -11.43 4.25 34.60
C THR A 138 -12.50 3.85 33.59
N VAL A 139 -13.08 4.83 32.91
CA VAL A 139 -14.16 4.63 31.94
C VAL A 139 -13.60 4.76 30.53
N ILE A 140 -13.62 3.66 29.77
CA ILE A 140 -13.29 3.66 28.34
C ILE A 140 -14.58 3.82 27.55
N LEU A 141 -14.75 4.99 26.95
CA LEU A 141 -15.91 5.38 26.18
C LEU A 141 -15.67 5.12 24.68
N VAL A 142 -16.44 4.21 24.11
CA VAL A 142 -16.22 3.66 22.76
C VAL A 142 -17.36 4.05 21.82
N ASP A 143 -17.04 4.45 20.59
CA ASP A 143 -18.00 4.64 19.50
C ASP A 143 -17.45 4.04 18.19
N ASP A 144 -18.29 3.85 17.16
CA ASP A 144 -17.85 3.31 15.86
C ASP A 144 -17.08 4.32 15.00
N GLY A 145 -17.10 5.59 15.37
CA GLY A 145 -16.20 6.62 14.90
C GLY A 145 -16.61 7.98 15.42
N LEU A 146 -15.80 8.99 15.13
CA LEU A 146 -15.98 10.33 15.69
C LEU A 146 -15.88 11.37 14.57
N ALA A 147 -17.03 11.84 14.07
CA ALA A 147 -17.08 12.86 13.02
C ALA A 147 -16.94 14.28 13.60
N THR A 148 -18.04 14.86 14.09
CA THR A 148 -18.07 16.19 14.71
C THR A 148 -17.84 16.15 16.22
N GLY A 149 -17.83 14.96 16.83
CA GLY A 149 -17.63 14.79 18.26
C GLY A 149 -18.82 15.15 19.16
N SER A 150 -19.90 15.75 18.65
CA SER A 150 -20.96 16.33 19.50
C SER A 150 -21.63 15.33 20.46
N SER A 151 -21.93 14.11 19.99
CA SER A 151 -22.48 13.04 20.85
C SER A 151 -21.47 12.58 21.91
N MET A 152 -20.19 12.49 21.53
CA MET A 152 -19.10 12.10 22.43
C MET A 152 -18.87 13.16 23.51
N LEU A 153 -18.90 14.45 23.14
CA LEU A 153 -18.77 15.55 24.08
C LEU A 153 -19.86 15.54 25.13
N ALA A 154 -21.12 15.32 24.70
CA ALA A 154 -22.24 15.19 25.63
C ALA A 154 -22.08 14.00 26.58
N ALA A 155 -21.59 12.86 26.08
CA ALA A 155 -21.30 11.70 26.90
C ALA A 155 -20.21 11.99 27.94
N VAL A 156 -19.09 12.60 27.53
CA VAL A 156 -17.99 12.97 28.43
C VAL A 156 -18.47 13.91 29.53
N GLN A 157 -19.27 14.93 29.20
CA GLN A 157 -19.79 15.87 30.18
C GLN A 157 -20.71 15.18 31.19
N ALA A 158 -21.61 14.31 30.73
CA ALA A 158 -22.48 13.54 31.62
C ALA A 158 -21.70 12.57 32.53
N LEU A 159 -20.62 11.97 32.01
CA LEU A 159 -19.75 11.05 32.75
C LEU A 159 -18.92 11.74 33.82
N ARG A 160 -18.39 12.94 33.57
CA ARG A 160 -17.59 13.68 34.57
C ARG A 160 -18.31 13.87 35.89
N GLU A 161 -19.62 14.09 35.84
CA GLU A 161 -20.43 14.26 37.03
C GLU A 161 -20.70 12.95 37.80
N ALA A 162 -20.46 11.78 37.20
CA ALA A 162 -20.43 10.49 37.91
C ALA A 162 -19.10 10.27 38.67
N GLN A 163 -18.18 11.24 38.58
CA GLN A 163 -16.87 11.27 39.23
C GLN A 163 -16.01 10.01 38.95
N PRO A 164 -15.79 9.64 37.67
CA PRO A 164 -14.81 8.62 37.32
C PRO A 164 -13.41 9.09 37.70
N ALA A 165 -12.49 8.14 37.89
CA ALA A 165 -11.08 8.45 38.10
C ALA A 165 -10.44 8.94 36.79
N GLU A 166 -10.80 8.32 35.67
CA GLU A 166 -10.29 8.63 34.33
C GLU A 166 -11.38 8.42 33.29
N ILE A 167 -11.37 9.21 32.22
CA ILE A 167 -12.18 9.04 31.01
C ILE A 167 -11.22 8.89 29.83
N VAL A 168 -11.34 7.77 29.10
CA VAL A 168 -10.57 7.47 27.90
C VAL A 168 -11.55 7.37 26.74
N ILE A 169 -11.33 8.13 25.66
CA ILE A 169 -12.10 7.95 24.43
C ILE A 169 -11.37 6.96 23.55
N ALA A 170 -12.10 5.98 23.00
CA ALA A 170 -11.53 5.04 22.04
C ALA A 170 -12.44 4.92 20.81
N VAL A 171 -11.92 5.25 19.64
CA VAL A 171 -12.69 5.23 18.37
C VAL A 171 -11.87 4.66 17.21
N PRO A 172 -12.49 3.92 16.27
CA PRO A 172 -11.79 3.39 15.10
C PRO A 172 -11.29 4.48 14.14
N ALA A 173 -12.12 5.49 13.87
CA ALA A 173 -11.80 6.52 12.90
C ALA A 173 -12.32 7.91 13.31
N ALA A 174 -11.47 8.93 13.16
CA ALA A 174 -11.81 10.32 13.48
C ALA A 174 -10.92 11.34 12.74
N PRO A 175 -11.36 12.59 12.48
CA PRO A 175 -10.46 13.66 12.04
C PRO A 175 -9.40 13.96 13.11
N GLU A 176 -8.16 14.22 12.68
CA GLU A 176 -7.07 14.60 13.59
C GLU A 176 -7.42 15.84 14.43
N SER A 177 -8.10 16.82 13.82
CA SER A 177 -8.55 18.03 14.52
C SER A 177 -9.45 17.71 15.72
N THR A 178 -10.37 16.75 15.55
CA THR A 178 -11.33 16.39 16.59
C THR A 178 -10.67 15.56 17.68
N CYS A 179 -9.73 14.67 17.33
CA CYS A 179 -8.91 13.98 18.34
C CYS A 179 -8.11 14.96 19.20
N ARG A 180 -7.49 15.99 18.60
CA ARG A 180 -6.77 17.03 19.35
C ARG A 180 -7.67 17.83 20.28
N GLU A 181 -8.89 18.14 19.85
CA GLU A 181 -9.88 18.83 20.69
C GLU A 181 -10.21 17.99 21.93
N PHE A 182 -10.52 16.69 21.74
CA PHE A 182 -10.83 15.79 22.86
C PHE A 182 -9.64 15.51 23.77
N ALA A 183 -8.41 15.49 23.26
CA ALA A 183 -7.21 15.34 24.09
C ALA A 183 -7.04 16.47 25.12
N GLY A 184 -7.71 17.62 24.93
CA GLY A 184 -7.78 18.69 25.94
C GLY A 184 -8.93 18.54 26.95
N ILE A 185 -9.81 17.55 26.78
CA ILE A 185 -11.07 17.38 27.54
C ILE A 185 -11.08 16.05 28.31
N VAL A 186 -10.38 15.02 27.86
CA VAL A 186 -10.33 13.71 28.53
C VAL A 186 -8.90 13.32 28.89
N ASP A 187 -8.73 12.27 29.68
CA ASP A 187 -7.42 11.83 30.15
C ASP A 187 -6.61 11.16 29.03
N ASP A 188 -7.27 10.49 28.08
CA ASP A 188 -6.64 9.93 26.90
C ASP A 188 -7.61 9.78 25.71
N VAL A 189 -7.06 9.82 24.48
CA VAL A 189 -7.78 9.60 23.22
C VAL A 189 -7.04 8.59 22.37
N VAL A 190 -7.63 7.41 22.20
CA VAL A 190 -7.12 6.32 21.36
C VAL A 190 -7.91 6.29 20.06
N CYS A 191 -7.25 6.60 18.94
CA CYS A 191 -7.86 6.60 17.61
C CYS A 191 -7.05 5.70 16.67
N ALA A 192 -7.69 4.67 16.10
CA ALA A 192 -6.99 3.70 15.25
C ALA A 192 -6.59 4.27 13.88
N SER A 193 -7.42 5.14 13.29
CA SER A 193 -7.13 5.77 12.01
C SER A 193 -7.63 7.22 11.95
N MET A 194 -6.83 8.12 11.38
CA MET A 194 -7.20 9.53 11.17
C MET A 194 -7.22 9.89 9.69
N PRO A 195 -8.19 9.40 8.90
CA PRO A 195 -8.19 9.60 7.45
C PRO A 195 -8.37 11.08 7.09
N THR A 196 -7.65 11.54 6.06
CA THR A 196 -7.72 12.91 5.55
C THR A 196 -7.93 12.89 4.03
N PRO A 197 -9.02 13.49 3.48
CA PRO A 197 -10.10 14.15 4.21
C PRO A 197 -11.01 13.13 4.93
N PHE A 198 -11.50 13.50 6.12
CA PHE A 198 -12.53 12.74 6.83
C PHE A 198 -13.91 13.17 6.32
N LEU A 199 -14.63 12.25 5.67
CA LEU A 199 -15.97 12.55 5.12
C LEU A 199 -17.09 12.11 6.07
N ALA A 200 -17.09 10.85 6.48
CA ALA A 200 -18.07 10.29 7.41
C ALA A 200 -17.50 9.05 8.12
N VAL A 201 -18.10 8.65 9.24
CA VAL A 201 -17.68 7.46 9.98
C VAL A 201 -17.80 6.19 9.14
N GLY A 202 -18.97 5.97 8.52
CA GLY A 202 -19.25 4.73 7.79
C GLY A 202 -18.36 4.47 6.59
N GLU A 203 -17.70 5.51 6.11
CA GLU A 203 -16.77 5.47 4.99
C GLU A 203 -15.40 4.87 5.37
N SER A 204 -15.14 4.70 6.67
CA SER A 204 -14.00 3.94 7.16
C SER A 204 -14.27 2.43 7.17
N PHE A 205 -15.48 1.98 6.80
CA PHE A 205 -15.91 0.59 6.87
C PHE A 205 -16.34 0.03 5.49
N TRP A 206 -16.01 -1.23 5.21
CA TRP A 206 -16.53 -1.95 4.03
C TRP A 206 -18.00 -2.35 4.21
N ASP A 207 -18.34 -2.86 5.40
CA ASP A 207 -19.68 -3.12 5.87
C ASP A 207 -20.01 -2.19 7.04
N PHE A 208 -20.90 -1.23 6.79
CA PHE A 208 -21.42 -0.30 7.80
C PHE A 208 -22.92 -0.48 8.02
N THR A 209 -23.42 -1.72 7.89
CA THR A 209 -24.82 -2.06 8.12
C THR A 209 -25.31 -1.53 9.48
N GLN A 210 -26.55 -1.04 9.52
CA GLN A 210 -27.09 -0.41 10.71
C GLN A 210 -27.24 -1.43 11.85
N VAL A 211 -26.59 -1.17 12.98
CA VAL A 211 -26.72 -1.98 14.20
C VAL A 211 -28.16 -1.92 14.73
N SER A 212 -28.74 -3.09 14.96
CA SER A 212 -30.12 -3.24 15.45
C SER A 212 -30.21 -3.20 16.98
N ASP A 213 -31.39 -2.96 17.53
CA ASP A 213 -31.59 -3.01 18.99
C ASP A 213 -31.39 -4.43 19.54
N ASP A 214 -31.72 -5.46 18.75
CA ASP A 214 -31.52 -6.87 19.13
C ASP A 214 -30.04 -7.25 19.15
N GLU A 215 -29.26 -6.78 18.19
CA GLU A 215 -27.80 -6.97 18.19
C GLU A 215 -27.14 -6.33 19.42
N VAL A 216 -27.58 -5.12 19.80
CA VAL A 216 -27.12 -4.47 21.05
C VAL A 216 -27.46 -5.34 22.26
N ARG A 217 -28.68 -5.87 22.36
CA ARG A 217 -29.11 -6.74 23.47
C ARG A 217 -28.30 -8.02 23.53
N GLU A 218 -28.10 -8.69 22.40
CA GLU A 218 -27.31 -9.91 22.31
C GLU A 218 -25.87 -9.69 22.77
N LEU A 219 -25.22 -8.62 22.33
CA LEU A 219 -23.85 -8.29 22.73
C LEU A 219 -23.74 -7.92 24.20
N LEU A 220 -24.68 -7.15 24.74
CA LEU A 220 -24.68 -6.78 26.16
C LEU A 220 -25.00 -7.97 27.09
N ALA A 221 -25.71 -8.99 26.60
CA ALA A 221 -26.01 -10.20 27.39
C ALA A 221 -24.83 -11.18 27.45
N ARG A 222 -23.89 -11.08 26.49
CA ARG A 222 -22.70 -11.93 26.46
C ARG A 222 -21.70 -11.48 27.54
N PRO A 223 -21.17 -12.41 28.36
CA PRO A 223 -20.22 -12.05 29.40
C PRO A 223 -18.88 -11.60 28.79
N THR A 224 -18.40 -10.42 29.20
CA THR A 224 -17.06 -9.90 28.89
C THR A 224 -16.08 -10.04 30.05
N THR A 225 -16.58 -10.43 31.24
CA THR A 225 -15.80 -10.69 32.46
C THR A 225 -15.95 -12.17 32.84
N GLY A 226 -14.91 -12.75 33.45
CA GLY A 226 -14.95 -14.15 33.92
C GLY A 226 -14.94 -15.21 32.81
N VAL A 227 -15.09 -14.82 31.54
CA VAL A 227 -14.66 -15.65 30.40
C VAL A 227 -13.14 -15.75 30.50
N PRO A 228 -12.54 -16.95 30.58
CA PRO A 228 -11.11 -17.07 30.38
C PRO A 228 -10.88 -16.52 28.97
N ALA A 229 -10.31 -15.33 28.87
CA ALA A 229 -9.71 -14.90 27.62
C ALA A 229 -8.85 -16.10 27.19
N PRO A 230 -8.98 -16.62 25.96
CA PRO A 230 -8.09 -17.68 25.50
C PRO A 230 -6.68 -17.25 25.91
N GLY A 231 -6.00 -18.08 26.73
CA GLY A 231 -4.67 -17.74 27.24
C GLY A 231 -3.83 -17.26 26.06
N PRO A 232 -3.03 -16.19 26.21
CA PRO A 232 -2.60 -15.39 25.08
C PRO A 232 -1.78 -16.26 24.13
N GLN A 233 -2.42 -16.83 23.12
CA GLN A 233 -1.73 -17.18 21.89
C GLN A 233 -1.51 -15.83 21.25
N ARG A 234 -0.31 -15.29 21.43
CA ARG A 234 0.03 -14.04 20.78
C ARG A 234 -0.12 -14.29 19.29
N PRO A 235 -0.66 -13.34 18.50
CA PRO A 235 -0.74 -13.49 17.05
C PRO A 235 0.59 -13.97 16.43
N ALA A 236 1.72 -13.49 16.96
CA ALA A 236 3.05 -13.93 16.59
C ALA A 236 3.32 -15.43 16.85
N ASP A 237 2.80 -16.01 17.93
CA ASP A 237 2.97 -17.44 18.23
C ASP A 237 2.20 -18.32 17.23
N LEU A 238 1.07 -17.83 16.70
CA LEU A 238 0.32 -18.50 15.64
C LEU A 238 1.08 -18.44 14.32
N VAL A 239 1.57 -17.25 13.96
CA VAL A 239 2.41 -17.06 12.76
C VAL A 239 3.69 -17.88 12.84
N ALA A 240 4.36 -17.92 14.00
CA ALA A 240 5.60 -18.69 14.21
C ALA A 240 5.42 -20.21 13.96
N ARG A 241 4.22 -20.75 14.19
CA ARG A 241 3.90 -22.16 13.91
C ARG A 241 3.70 -22.45 12.42
N ALA A 242 3.18 -21.48 11.67
CA ALA A 242 2.99 -21.59 10.22
C ALA A 242 4.24 -21.12 9.44
N ALA A 243 5.16 -20.42 10.10
CA ALA A 243 6.38 -19.91 9.50
C ALA A 243 7.34 -21.02 9.07
N ILE A 244 7.64 -21.06 7.78
CA ILE A 244 8.55 -21.99 7.13
C ILE A 244 9.92 -21.34 7.05
N ASP A 245 10.96 -21.99 7.58
CA ASP A 245 12.31 -21.40 7.59
C ASP A 245 12.80 -21.14 6.15
N ALA A 246 13.28 -19.92 5.91
CA ALA A 246 13.74 -19.46 4.59
C ALA A 246 15.08 -18.71 4.77
N PRO A 247 16.18 -19.43 5.05
CA PRO A 247 17.47 -18.80 5.29
C PRO A 247 17.89 -17.93 4.09
N GLY A 248 18.33 -16.70 4.37
CA GLY A 248 18.65 -15.72 3.31
C GLY A 248 17.45 -15.29 2.47
N GLY A 249 16.22 -15.54 2.93
CA GLY A 249 14.99 -15.25 2.21
C GLY A 249 14.63 -16.28 1.13
N VAL A 250 15.31 -17.43 1.07
CA VAL A 250 15.04 -18.48 0.07
C VAL A 250 14.33 -19.66 0.74
N PRO A 251 13.04 -19.90 0.47
CA PRO A 251 12.31 -21.03 1.04
C PRO A 251 12.77 -22.39 0.47
N PRO A 252 12.45 -23.51 1.15
CA PRO A 252 12.66 -24.85 0.63
C PRO A 252 11.98 -25.06 -0.74
N ARG A 253 12.57 -25.91 -1.58
CA ARG A 253 12.12 -26.11 -2.98
C ARG A 253 10.72 -26.71 -3.07
N ASP A 254 10.37 -27.64 -2.19
CA ASP A 254 9.04 -28.24 -2.08
C ASP A 254 7.98 -27.17 -1.75
N VAL A 255 8.30 -26.24 -0.86
CA VAL A 255 7.43 -25.12 -0.51
C VAL A 255 7.25 -24.16 -1.68
N LEU A 256 8.33 -23.87 -2.43
CA LEU A 256 8.24 -23.09 -3.66
C LEU A 256 7.46 -23.83 -4.75
N GLU A 257 7.59 -25.15 -4.86
CA GLU A 257 6.84 -25.96 -5.82
C GLU A 257 5.33 -25.85 -5.56
N ASP A 258 4.91 -26.00 -4.29
CA ASP A 258 3.51 -25.90 -3.88
C ASP A 258 2.95 -24.49 -4.07
N LEU A 259 3.73 -23.46 -3.72
CA LEU A 259 3.31 -22.06 -3.86
C LEU A 259 3.16 -21.65 -5.33
N ILE A 260 4.15 -22.01 -6.16
CA ILE A 260 4.21 -21.57 -7.56
C ILE A 260 3.33 -22.43 -8.45
N GLY A 261 3.35 -23.76 -8.27
CA GLY A 261 2.65 -24.71 -9.12
C GLY A 261 2.87 -24.44 -10.62
N ASP A 262 1.77 -24.34 -11.37
CA ASP A 262 1.78 -24.07 -12.81
C ASP A 262 1.57 -22.59 -13.15
N ALA A 263 1.84 -21.68 -12.20
CA ALA A 263 1.69 -20.25 -12.42
C ALA A 263 2.51 -19.76 -13.62
N ARG A 264 1.86 -19.02 -14.50
CA ARG A 264 2.47 -18.43 -15.68
C ARG A 264 3.24 -17.15 -15.35
N VAL A 265 2.73 -16.39 -14.39
CA VAL A 265 3.28 -15.09 -13.98
C VAL A 265 3.55 -15.13 -12.49
N VAL A 266 4.80 -14.89 -12.10
CA VAL A 266 5.20 -14.83 -10.69
C VAL A 266 5.78 -13.45 -10.43
N LEU A 267 5.08 -12.62 -9.67
CA LEU A 267 5.53 -11.31 -9.26
C LEU A 267 6.19 -11.41 -7.89
N ILE A 268 7.46 -11.02 -7.81
CA ILE A 268 8.25 -11.06 -6.59
C ILE A 268 8.59 -9.62 -6.18
N GLY A 269 7.98 -9.22 -5.07
CA GLY A 269 8.04 -7.90 -4.47
C GLY A 269 9.33 -7.62 -3.71
N GLU A 270 9.46 -6.39 -3.23
CA GLU A 270 10.41 -6.01 -2.18
C GLU A 270 9.82 -4.86 -1.35
N SER A 271 10.00 -4.85 -0.03
CA SER A 271 9.53 -3.72 0.81
C SER A 271 10.49 -2.53 0.79
N SER A 272 11.66 -2.68 0.16
CA SER A 272 12.62 -1.62 -0.07
C SER A 272 13.46 -1.86 -1.34
N HIS A 273 13.69 -0.82 -2.13
CA HIS A 273 14.53 -0.93 -3.35
C HIS A 273 16.03 -1.11 -3.07
N GLY A 274 16.50 -0.76 -1.88
CA GLY A 274 17.93 -0.70 -1.56
C GLY A 274 18.40 -1.75 -0.58
N THR A 275 17.80 -2.93 -0.56
CA THR A 275 18.12 -3.99 0.41
C THR A 275 18.75 -5.21 -0.25
N HIS A 276 19.95 -5.58 0.20
CA HIS A 276 20.76 -6.65 -0.37
C HIS A 276 20.04 -8.00 -0.35
N GLU A 277 19.51 -8.40 0.81
CA GLU A 277 18.91 -9.72 0.99
C GLU A 277 17.65 -9.91 0.13
N PHE A 278 16.90 -8.84 -0.16
CA PHE A 278 15.73 -8.91 -1.04
C PHE A 278 16.15 -9.19 -2.49
N TYR A 279 17.16 -8.47 -2.99
CA TYR A 279 17.71 -8.74 -4.33
C TYR A 279 18.29 -10.14 -4.42
N GLN A 280 19.03 -10.57 -3.39
CA GLN A 280 19.66 -11.89 -3.38
C GLN A 280 18.63 -13.01 -3.39
N ALA A 281 17.61 -12.94 -2.52
CA ALA A 281 16.54 -13.92 -2.48
C ALA A 281 15.75 -13.96 -3.79
N ARG A 282 15.39 -12.80 -4.35
CA ARG A 282 14.73 -12.70 -5.67
C ARG A 282 15.56 -13.37 -6.76
N ALA A 283 16.87 -13.11 -6.80
CA ALA A 283 17.78 -13.71 -7.77
C ALA A 283 17.82 -15.24 -7.63
N GLU A 284 18.00 -15.78 -6.42
CA GLU A 284 18.08 -17.23 -6.19
C GLU A 284 16.76 -17.97 -6.49
N ILE A 285 15.62 -17.41 -6.08
CA ILE A 285 14.29 -17.96 -6.42
C ILE A 285 14.11 -17.95 -7.94
N THR A 286 14.50 -16.86 -8.61
CA THR A 286 14.39 -16.73 -10.08
C THR A 286 15.29 -17.71 -10.82
N LYS A 287 16.53 -17.93 -10.35
CA LYS A 287 17.43 -18.95 -10.91
C LYS A 287 16.77 -20.33 -10.90
N TRP A 288 16.17 -20.71 -9.77
CA TRP A 288 15.43 -21.97 -9.66
C TRP A 288 14.20 -22.02 -10.57
N LEU A 289 13.41 -20.94 -10.66
CA LEU A 289 12.26 -20.86 -11.57
C LEU A 289 12.67 -21.06 -13.04
N ILE A 290 13.81 -20.50 -13.44
CA ILE A 290 14.37 -20.68 -14.79
C ILE A 290 14.81 -22.14 -15.01
N GLU A 291 15.63 -22.67 -14.09
CA GLU A 291 16.24 -23.99 -14.25
C GLU A 291 15.25 -25.16 -14.11
N ALA A 292 14.31 -25.07 -13.17
CA ALA A 292 13.43 -26.18 -12.79
C ALA A 292 11.99 -26.02 -13.30
N LYS A 293 11.52 -24.79 -13.51
CA LYS A 293 10.11 -24.50 -13.86
C LYS A 293 9.93 -23.92 -15.27
N GLY A 294 11.02 -23.75 -16.03
CA GLY A 294 10.97 -23.31 -17.43
C GLY A 294 10.60 -21.84 -17.63
N PHE A 295 10.78 -20.99 -16.60
CA PHE A 295 10.62 -19.55 -16.76
C PHE A 295 11.66 -19.01 -17.74
N ASN A 296 11.22 -18.23 -18.72
CA ASN A 296 12.04 -17.81 -19.85
C ASN A 296 12.08 -16.28 -20.04
N ALA A 297 11.53 -15.54 -19.09
CA ALA A 297 11.65 -14.09 -19.03
C ALA A 297 11.71 -13.59 -17.59
N VAL A 298 12.56 -12.60 -17.36
CA VAL A 298 12.55 -11.75 -16.16
C VAL A 298 12.17 -10.35 -16.59
N ALA A 299 11.12 -9.79 -16.02
CA ALA A 299 10.61 -8.46 -16.33
C ALA A 299 10.72 -7.56 -15.08
N ALA A 300 11.60 -6.57 -15.11
CA ALA A 300 11.90 -5.72 -13.98
C ALA A 300 11.14 -4.38 -14.05
N GLU A 301 10.88 -3.77 -12.89
CA GLU A 301 10.48 -2.36 -12.71
C GLU A 301 11.66 -1.44 -13.12
N ALA A 302 11.99 -1.50 -14.39
CA ALA A 302 13.17 -0.93 -15.00
C ALA A 302 12.79 -0.33 -16.36
N ASP A 303 13.55 0.66 -16.79
CA ASP A 303 13.37 1.27 -18.10
C ASP A 303 13.56 0.24 -19.22
N TRP A 304 12.61 0.23 -20.16
CA TRP A 304 12.59 -0.69 -21.30
C TRP A 304 13.92 -0.74 -22.09
N PRO A 305 14.47 0.39 -22.57
CA PRO A 305 15.71 0.37 -23.37
C PRO A 305 16.93 -0.11 -22.58
N ASP A 306 17.03 0.24 -21.30
CA ASP A 306 18.15 -0.09 -20.43
C ASP A 306 18.19 -1.60 -20.15
N ALA A 307 17.04 -2.16 -19.76
CA ALA A 307 16.90 -3.58 -19.54
C ALA A 307 17.07 -4.39 -20.83
N TYR A 308 16.65 -3.86 -21.99
CA TYR A 308 16.85 -4.56 -23.26
C TYR A 308 18.33 -4.61 -23.69
N ARG A 309 19.17 -3.64 -23.29
CA ARG A 309 20.63 -3.78 -23.44
C ARG A 309 21.16 -5.00 -22.68
N VAL A 310 20.68 -5.19 -21.45
CA VAL A 310 20.97 -6.40 -20.66
C VAL A 310 20.45 -7.65 -21.35
N ASN A 311 19.23 -7.61 -21.92
CA ASN A 311 18.68 -8.71 -22.72
C ASN A 311 19.62 -9.15 -23.84
N ARG A 312 20.10 -8.19 -24.64
CA ARG A 312 21.04 -8.44 -25.73
C ARG A 312 22.32 -9.06 -25.20
N TYR A 313 22.87 -8.54 -24.09
CA TYR A 313 24.05 -9.11 -23.45
C TYR A 313 23.83 -10.57 -23.04
N VAL A 314 22.80 -10.87 -22.23
CA VAL A 314 22.59 -12.23 -21.71
C VAL A 314 22.30 -13.25 -22.80
N ARG A 315 21.71 -12.83 -23.93
CA ARG A 315 21.47 -13.69 -25.10
C ARG A 315 22.67 -13.79 -26.04
N GLY A 316 23.66 -12.90 -25.92
CA GLY A 316 24.87 -12.90 -26.75
C GLY A 316 24.74 -12.14 -28.05
N LEU A 317 23.84 -11.16 -28.06
CA LEU A 317 23.53 -10.27 -29.17
C LEU A 317 24.11 -8.87 -28.95
N SER A 318 24.78 -8.61 -27.82
CA SER A 318 25.49 -7.35 -27.53
C SER A 318 27.00 -7.49 -27.80
N GLY A 319 27.66 -6.35 -28.05
CA GLY A 319 29.12 -6.22 -28.02
C GLY A 319 29.70 -5.99 -26.62
N ASP A 320 28.86 -5.82 -25.60
CA ASP A 320 29.29 -5.69 -24.20
C ASP A 320 30.01 -6.98 -23.74
N SER A 321 31.16 -6.85 -23.08
CA SER A 321 32.01 -7.97 -22.69
C SER A 321 31.75 -8.44 -21.24
N THR A 322 31.32 -7.53 -20.36
CA THR A 322 31.07 -7.84 -18.94
C THR A 322 29.62 -7.52 -18.52
N PRO A 323 29.12 -8.12 -17.42
CA PRO A 323 27.81 -7.76 -16.87
C PRO A 323 27.75 -6.29 -16.45
N GLU A 324 28.83 -5.76 -15.86
CA GLU A 324 28.95 -4.34 -15.51
C GLU A 324 28.73 -3.43 -16.72
N GLU A 325 29.36 -3.73 -17.87
CA GLU A 325 29.19 -2.96 -19.12
C GLU A 325 27.76 -2.96 -19.63
N ALA A 326 27.10 -4.11 -19.59
CA ALA A 326 25.69 -4.24 -19.97
C ALA A 326 24.76 -3.42 -19.06
N LEU A 327 25.11 -3.30 -17.78
CA LEU A 327 24.36 -2.53 -16.78
C LEU A 327 24.61 -1.01 -16.87
N ARG A 328 25.61 -0.53 -17.61
CA ARG A 328 25.87 0.91 -17.78
C ARG A 328 24.72 1.67 -18.44
N GLY A 329 23.75 0.97 -19.03
CA GLY A 329 22.52 1.61 -19.52
C GLY A 329 21.73 2.33 -18.41
N PHE A 330 21.73 1.84 -17.17
CA PHE A 330 20.92 2.44 -16.10
C PHE A 330 21.57 3.70 -15.51
N GLU A 331 21.49 4.82 -16.23
CA GLU A 331 22.13 6.10 -15.86
C GLU A 331 21.20 7.04 -15.08
N ARG A 332 19.88 6.89 -15.27
CA ARG A 332 18.86 7.75 -14.67
C ARG A 332 18.74 7.50 -13.16
N PHE A 333 18.26 8.51 -12.44
CA PHE A 333 18.01 8.38 -11.01
C PHE A 333 16.88 7.35 -10.73
N PRO A 334 17.10 6.44 -9.76
CA PRO A 334 18.38 6.13 -9.11
C PRO A 334 19.26 5.19 -9.95
N ALA A 335 20.53 5.56 -10.16
CA ALA A 335 21.43 4.73 -10.96
C ALA A 335 21.75 3.37 -10.30
N TRP A 336 21.65 3.27 -8.98
CA TRP A 336 22.07 2.11 -8.18
C TRP A 336 21.03 0.98 -8.08
N MET A 337 19.76 1.23 -8.42
CA MET A 337 18.68 0.27 -8.19
C MET A 337 18.88 -1.03 -8.99
N TRP A 338 19.27 -0.91 -10.26
CA TRP A 338 19.62 -2.06 -11.09
C TRP A 338 21.14 -2.19 -11.35
N ARG A 339 21.95 -1.16 -11.02
CA ARG A 339 23.43 -1.22 -11.06
C ARG A 339 24.00 -1.47 -9.66
N ASN A 340 23.88 -2.71 -9.23
CA ASN A 340 24.39 -3.19 -7.95
C ASN A 340 25.05 -4.56 -8.11
N SER A 341 25.80 -4.97 -7.10
CA SER A 341 26.55 -6.23 -7.11
C SER A 341 25.68 -7.47 -7.31
N VAL A 342 24.47 -7.49 -6.75
CA VAL A 342 23.58 -8.66 -6.85
C VAL A 342 23.01 -8.82 -8.26
N VAL A 343 22.62 -7.72 -8.90
CA VAL A 343 22.12 -7.75 -10.29
C VAL A 343 23.27 -8.06 -11.25
N GLU A 344 24.48 -7.54 -11.01
CA GLU A 344 25.67 -7.91 -11.78
C GLU A 344 25.91 -9.42 -11.76
N ASP A 345 25.91 -10.02 -10.56
CA ASP A 345 26.07 -11.48 -10.39
C ASP A 345 24.95 -12.26 -11.09
N PHE A 346 23.69 -11.81 -10.97
CA PHE A 346 22.56 -12.45 -11.64
C PHE A 346 22.66 -12.38 -13.17
N VAL A 347 23.03 -11.23 -13.72
CA VAL A 347 23.22 -11.02 -15.17
C VAL A 347 24.37 -11.87 -15.69
N GLY A 348 25.48 -11.96 -14.93
CA GLY A 348 26.60 -12.85 -15.25
C GLY A 348 26.19 -14.33 -15.27
N TRP A 349 25.44 -14.76 -14.25
CA TRP A 349 24.88 -16.11 -14.23
C TRP A 349 23.92 -16.36 -15.39
N LEU A 350 23.02 -15.43 -15.70
CA LEU A 350 22.03 -15.57 -16.76
C LEU A 350 22.69 -15.67 -18.14
N ARG A 351 23.76 -14.88 -18.37
CA ARG A 351 24.60 -14.99 -19.56
C ARG A 351 25.22 -16.37 -19.70
N TRP A 352 25.80 -16.90 -18.62
CA TRP A 352 26.38 -18.25 -18.59
C TRP A 352 25.32 -19.33 -18.86
N HIS A 353 24.15 -19.24 -18.18
CA HIS A 353 23.05 -20.18 -18.34
C HIS A 353 22.54 -20.19 -19.79
N ASN A 354 22.31 -19.02 -20.37
CA ASN A 354 21.87 -18.86 -21.76
C ASN A 354 22.91 -19.35 -22.78
N GLY A 355 24.21 -19.25 -22.48
CA GLY A 355 25.26 -19.86 -23.30
C GLY A 355 25.13 -21.38 -23.36
N ARG A 356 24.79 -22.02 -22.24
CA ARG A 356 24.50 -23.47 -22.20
C ARG A 356 23.22 -23.81 -22.94
N CYS A 357 22.15 -23.05 -22.73
CA CYS A 357 20.89 -23.27 -23.45
C CYS A 357 21.10 -23.17 -24.97
N ALA A 358 21.81 -22.14 -25.44
CA ALA A 358 22.12 -21.99 -26.86
C ALA A 358 22.94 -23.18 -27.41
N ALA A 359 23.94 -23.66 -26.66
CA ALA A 359 24.73 -24.84 -27.05
C ALA A 359 23.89 -26.12 -27.13
N ASP A 360 22.89 -26.27 -26.26
CA ASP A 360 21.97 -27.41 -26.21
C ASP A 360 20.78 -27.26 -27.18
N GLY A 361 20.68 -26.15 -27.94
CA GLY A 361 19.50 -25.83 -28.75
C GLY A 361 18.23 -25.56 -27.94
N ARG A 362 18.37 -25.26 -26.64
CA ARG A 362 17.27 -24.91 -25.72
C ARG A 362 17.01 -23.41 -25.77
N ARG A 363 15.76 -23.05 -25.47
CA ARG A 363 15.33 -21.65 -25.39
C ARG A 363 16.14 -20.89 -24.35
N GLN A 364 16.58 -19.69 -24.71
CA GLN A 364 17.25 -18.76 -23.80
C GLN A 364 16.23 -17.93 -23.02
N THR A 365 16.64 -17.45 -21.86
CA THR A 365 15.85 -16.60 -20.97
C THR A 365 16.20 -15.13 -21.18
N GLY A 366 15.21 -14.27 -21.36
CA GLY A 366 15.42 -12.83 -21.56
C GLY A 366 15.30 -12.00 -20.28
N PHE A 367 15.80 -10.76 -20.33
CA PHE A 367 15.70 -9.76 -19.26
C PHE A 367 15.07 -8.47 -19.82
N TYR A 368 13.95 -8.02 -19.29
CA TYR A 368 13.12 -6.97 -19.89
C TYR A 368 12.76 -5.90 -18.87
N GLY A 369 12.53 -4.68 -19.33
CA GLY A 369 11.98 -3.59 -18.53
C GLY A 369 10.46 -3.57 -18.62
N LEU A 370 9.81 -2.87 -17.71
CA LEU A 370 8.35 -2.64 -17.74
C LEU A 370 7.99 -1.17 -17.60
N ASP A 371 8.91 -0.35 -17.11
CA ASP A 371 8.65 1.01 -16.64
C ASP A 371 8.66 2.05 -17.77
N LEU A 372 8.16 3.25 -17.49
CA LEU A 372 7.86 4.28 -18.48
C LEU A 372 8.72 5.55 -18.38
N TYR A 373 9.72 5.61 -17.51
CA TYR A 373 10.45 6.85 -17.26
C TYR A 373 11.40 7.26 -18.39
N SER A 374 11.87 6.31 -19.20
CA SER A 374 12.81 6.47 -20.31
C SER A 374 12.24 7.18 -21.56
N LEU A 375 11.65 8.37 -21.42
CA LEU A 375 11.05 9.13 -22.53
C LEU A 375 12.06 9.41 -23.67
N HIS A 376 13.14 10.17 -23.43
CA HIS A 376 14.04 10.55 -24.52
C HIS A 376 14.89 9.39 -25.02
N ARG A 377 15.32 8.51 -24.12
CA ARG A 377 16.02 7.30 -24.54
C ARG A 377 15.16 6.43 -25.45
N SER A 378 13.89 6.22 -25.13
CA SER A 378 12.98 5.46 -26.00
C SER A 378 12.81 6.13 -27.37
N MET A 379 12.79 7.46 -27.45
CA MET A 379 12.77 8.18 -28.73
C MET A 379 14.02 7.92 -29.56
N GLN A 380 15.20 7.95 -28.92
CA GLN A 380 16.48 7.68 -29.58
C GLN A 380 16.53 6.26 -30.14
N GLU A 381 16.06 5.26 -29.39
CA GLU A 381 16.04 3.86 -29.83
C GLU A 381 15.09 3.62 -31.01
N VAL A 382 13.94 4.30 -31.04
CA VAL A 382 13.04 4.28 -32.22
C VAL A 382 13.74 4.85 -33.45
N VAL A 383 14.42 6.00 -33.31
CA VAL A 383 15.14 6.63 -34.43
C VAL A 383 16.29 5.76 -34.90
N ALA A 384 17.08 5.19 -33.98
CA ALA A 384 18.22 4.33 -34.29
C ALA A 384 17.81 3.06 -35.04
N TYR A 385 16.71 2.43 -34.63
CA TYR A 385 16.13 1.30 -35.36
C TYR A 385 15.74 1.71 -36.78
N LEU A 386 15.00 2.81 -36.93
CA LEU A 386 14.54 3.29 -38.25
C LEU A 386 15.70 3.72 -39.16
N ASP A 387 16.78 4.28 -38.63
CA ASP A 387 17.95 4.65 -39.45
C ASP A 387 18.54 3.45 -40.19
N THR A 388 18.42 2.27 -39.60
CA THR A 388 18.96 1.04 -40.18
C THR A 388 18.06 0.49 -41.29
N ILE A 389 16.73 0.59 -41.11
CA ILE A 389 15.76 -0.13 -41.96
C ILE A 389 14.90 0.75 -42.87
N ASP A 390 14.65 2.01 -42.49
CA ASP A 390 13.90 3.00 -43.27
C ASP A 390 14.36 4.43 -42.88
N PRO A 391 15.47 4.92 -43.49
CA PRO A 391 16.02 6.24 -43.20
C PRO A 391 15.03 7.39 -43.46
N SER A 392 14.05 7.18 -44.36
CA SER A 392 13.01 8.18 -44.62
C SER A 392 12.00 8.25 -43.47
N ALA A 393 11.61 7.11 -42.90
CA ALA A 393 10.84 7.07 -41.66
C ALA A 393 11.63 7.63 -40.48
N ALA A 394 12.93 7.36 -40.39
CA ALA A 394 13.80 7.92 -39.35
C ALA A 394 13.83 9.45 -39.38
N ALA A 395 13.92 10.05 -40.58
CA ALA A 395 13.85 11.51 -40.74
C ALA A 395 12.51 12.09 -40.26
N ARG A 396 11.39 11.42 -40.54
CA ARG A 396 10.06 11.81 -40.02
C ARG A 396 9.98 11.66 -38.51
N ALA A 397 10.52 10.58 -37.95
CA ALA A 397 10.55 10.34 -36.51
C ALA A 397 11.32 11.45 -35.77
N ARG A 398 12.51 11.83 -36.27
CA ARG A 398 13.27 12.98 -35.74
C ARG A 398 12.45 14.27 -35.78
N ALA A 399 11.80 14.57 -36.92
CA ALA A 399 10.98 15.77 -37.05
C ALA A 399 9.80 15.80 -36.06
N ARG A 400 9.19 14.64 -35.77
CA ARG A 400 8.13 14.52 -34.76
C ARG A 400 8.67 14.69 -33.34
N TYR A 401 9.77 14.01 -33.01
CA TYR A 401 10.35 14.04 -31.67
C TYR A 401 11.08 15.34 -31.33
N ALA A 402 11.45 16.15 -32.32
CA ALA A 402 11.99 17.50 -32.10
C ALA A 402 11.03 18.43 -31.30
N CYS A 403 9.75 18.06 -31.18
CA CYS A 403 8.81 18.74 -30.27
C CYS A 403 9.27 18.72 -28.80
N PHE A 404 9.99 17.68 -28.36
CA PHE A 404 10.47 17.53 -26.98
C PHE A 404 11.76 18.32 -26.69
N ASP A 405 12.46 18.80 -27.73
CA ASP A 405 13.75 19.51 -27.62
C ASP A 405 13.62 20.93 -27.02
N HIS A 406 12.40 21.36 -26.69
CA HIS A 406 12.14 22.66 -26.05
C HIS A 406 12.34 22.65 -24.52
N SER A 407 12.68 21.49 -23.94
CA SER A 407 12.98 21.29 -22.52
C SER A 407 14.45 20.87 -22.36
N ASP A 408 15.14 21.43 -21.36
CA ASP A 408 16.56 21.13 -21.11
C ASP A 408 16.76 19.67 -20.64
N GLY A 409 17.55 18.89 -21.38
CA GLY A 409 18.08 17.57 -20.98
C GLY A 409 17.10 16.39 -21.11
N ASP A 410 17.54 15.18 -20.70
CA ASP A 410 16.71 13.96 -20.61
C ASP A 410 15.60 14.03 -19.51
N ASP A 411 15.20 15.24 -19.13
CA ASP A 411 14.26 15.46 -18.04
C ASP A 411 12.81 15.50 -18.54
N GLY A 412 12.17 14.33 -18.55
CA GLY A 412 10.74 14.23 -18.83
C GLY A 412 9.87 15.06 -17.86
N GLN A 413 10.34 15.35 -16.64
CA GLN A 413 9.61 16.22 -15.70
C GLN A 413 9.63 17.68 -16.17
N ALA A 414 10.75 18.15 -16.73
CA ALA A 414 10.84 19.48 -17.34
C ALA A 414 9.85 19.65 -18.50
N TYR A 415 9.75 18.65 -19.39
CA TYR A 415 8.69 18.61 -20.42
C TYR A 415 7.30 18.68 -19.78
N GLY A 416 7.04 17.81 -18.81
CA GLY A 416 5.74 17.73 -18.13
C GLY A 416 5.32 19.05 -17.50
N TYR A 417 6.27 19.76 -16.88
CA TYR A 417 6.03 21.05 -16.24
C TYR A 417 5.65 22.10 -17.29
N ALA A 418 6.42 22.20 -18.38
CA ALA A 418 6.15 23.14 -19.45
C ALA A 418 4.79 22.87 -20.12
N ALA A 419 4.47 21.60 -20.38
CA ALA A 419 3.22 21.18 -21.00
C ALA A 419 1.99 21.38 -20.10
N ALA A 420 2.11 21.13 -18.78
CA ALA A 420 1.00 21.24 -17.83
C ALA A 420 0.61 22.70 -17.54
N PHE A 421 1.57 23.63 -17.52
CA PHE A 421 1.34 25.03 -17.17
C PHE A 421 1.27 25.98 -18.38
N GLY A 422 1.13 25.43 -19.59
CA GLY A 422 0.92 26.20 -20.83
C GLY A 422 2.15 26.97 -21.32
N ALA A 423 3.34 26.62 -20.81
CA ALA A 423 4.61 27.18 -21.25
C ALA A 423 5.21 26.44 -22.46
N GLY A 424 4.59 25.34 -22.90
CA GLY A 424 4.97 24.57 -24.10
C GLY A 424 3.77 23.87 -24.75
N ALA A 425 3.91 23.47 -26.02
CA ALA A 425 2.90 22.68 -26.71
C ALA A 425 2.95 21.21 -26.27
N SER A 426 1.79 20.55 -26.20
CA SER A 426 1.75 19.09 -26.03
C SER A 426 2.33 18.40 -27.26
N CYS A 427 3.23 17.44 -27.03
CA CYS A 427 3.80 16.57 -28.04
C CYS A 427 3.01 15.26 -28.22
N GLU A 428 1.82 15.16 -27.63
CA GLU A 428 0.93 13.99 -27.70
C GLU A 428 0.67 13.54 -29.14
N ARG A 429 0.31 14.49 -30.02
CA ARG A 429 -0.01 14.19 -31.42
C ARG A 429 1.19 13.58 -32.14
N GLN A 430 2.38 14.13 -31.94
CA GLN A 430 3.63 13.65 -32.53
C GLN A 430 3.97 12.25 -32.04
N ALA A 431 3.84 11.97 -30.74
CA ALA A 431 4.07 10.65 -30.17
C ALA A 431 3.07 9.61 -30.70
N VAL A 432 1.78 9.97 -30.80
CA VAL A 432 0.74 9.09 -31.34
C VAL A 432 0.94 8.82 -32.84
N GLU A 433 1.21 9.85 -33.63
CA GLU A 433 1.48 9.70 -35.07
C GLU A 433 2.68 8.78 -35.32
N GLN A 434 3.74 8.90 -34.52
CA GLN A 434 4.91 8.04 -34.64
C GLN A 434 4.58 6.58 -34.33
N LEU A 435 3.84 6.31 -33.25
CA LEU A 435 3.40 4.96 -32.89
C LEU A 435 2.52 4.35 -33.98
N VAL A 436 1.55 5.12 -34.51
CA VAL A 436 0.66 4.66 -35.57
C VAL A 436 1.42 4.33 -36.85
N GLU A 437 2.42 5.12 -37.24
CA GLU A 437 3.25 4.82 -38.41
C GLU A 437 4.04 3.53 -38.22
N MET A 438 4.66 3.34 -37.05
CA MET A 438 5.37 2.09 -36.75
C MET A 438 4.47 0.85 -36.79
N GLN A 439 3.23 0.95 -36.30
CA GLN A 439 2.27 -0.15 -36.36
C GLN A 439 1.83 -0.44 -37.80
N ARG A 440 1.61 0.59 -38.62
CA ARG A 440 1.20 0.42 -40.03
C ARG A 440 2.27 -0.25 -40.88
N ASN A 441 3.54 0.07 -40.61
CA ASN A 441 4.67 -0.43 -41.39
C ASN A 441 5.26 -1.73 -40.81
N ALA A 442 4.70 -2.28 -39.72
CA ALA A 442 5.23 -3.44 -39.02
C ALA A 442 5.51 -4.65 -39.94
N LEU A 443 4.55 -5.00 -40.80
CA LEU A 443 4.71 -6.12 -41.75
C LEU A 443 5.80 -5.86 -42.79
N GLN A 444 5.97 -4.62 -43.22
CA GLN A 444 7.03 -4.24 -44.15
C GLN A 444 8.41 -4.34 -43.48
N TYR A 445 8.51 -3.92 -42.22
CA TYR A 445 9.76 -3.99 -41.46
C TYR A 445 10.15 -5.43 -41.10
N LEU A 446 9.18 -6.31 -40.87
CA LEU A 446 9.40 -7.75 -40.64
C LEU A 446 9.94 -8.50 -41.88
N ALA A 447 9.75 -7.96 -43.08
CA ALA A 447 10.20 -8.61 -44.31
C ALA A 447 11.73 -8.61 -44.48
N ALA A 448 12.46 -7.91 -43.59
CA ALA A 448 13.91 -7.91 -43.52
C ALA A 448 14.37 -8.89 -42.41
N ASP A 449 14.86 -10.09 -42.77
CA ASP A 449 15.71 -10.98 -41.97
C ASP A 449 15.20 -11.57 -40.60
N GLY A 450 14.23 -12.49 -40.65
CA GLY A 450 14.09 -13.59 -39.67
C GLY A 450 13.66 -13.24 -38.22
N GLU A 451 13.84 -14.17 -37.27
CA GLU A 451 13.40 -14.01 -35.86
C GLU A 451 14.08 -12.85 -35.13
N LEU A 452 15.35 -12.58 -35.44
CA LEU A 452 16.09 -11.43 -34.90
C LEU A 452 15.45 -10.10 -35.31
N ALA A 453 14.92 -10.00 -36.52
CA ALA A 453 14.20 -8.81 -36.94
C ALA A 453 12.84 -8.65 -36.26
N GLU A 454 12.17 -9.75 -35.90
CA GLU A 454 10.93 -9.68 -35.11
C GLU A 454 11.21 -9.16 -33.69
N ASP A 455 12.27 -9.65 -33.04
CA ASP A 455 12.71 -9.16 -31.72
C ASP A 455 13.10 -7.66 -31.76
N GLU A 456 13.85 -7.24 -32.77
CA GLU A 456 14.26 -5.84 -32.94
C GLU A 456 13.09 -4.91 -33.30
N LEU A 457 12.13 -5.38 -34.11
CA LEU A 457 10.89 -4.63 -34.34
C LEU A 457 10.07 -4.51 -33.06
N PHE A 458 9.90 -5.59 -32.31
CA PHE A 458 9.18 -5.58 -31.04
C PHE A 458 9.83 -4.60 -30.05
N TYR A 459 11.16 -4.62 -29.95
CA TYR A 459 11.92 -3.65 -29.17
C TYR A 459 11.60 -2.20 -29.56
N ALA A 460 11.67 -1.88 -30.85
CA ALA A 460 11.42 -0.52 -31.32
C ALA A 460 9.95 -0.10 -31.14
N GLN A 461 9.00 -1.01 -31.39
CA GLN A 461 7.57 -0.76 -31.16
C GLN A 461 7.26 -0.49 -29.70
N GLN A 462 7.84 -1.26 -28.79
CA GLN A 462 7.63 -1.07 -27.37
C GLN A 462 8.27 0.23 -26.86
N ASN A 463 9.40 0.66 -27.42
CA ASN A 463 9.92 2.02 -27.19
C ASN A 463 8.92 3.09 -27.67
N ALA A 464 8.32 2.96 -28.86
CA ALA A 464 7.32 3.93 -29.33
C ALA A 464 6.06 3.97 -28.44
N VAL A 465 5.62 2.82 -27.91
CA VAL A 465 4.54 2.74 -26.90
C VAL A 465 4.95 3.45 -25.61
N THR A 466 6.21 3.26 -25.18
CA THR A 466 6.79 3.92 -24.01
C THR A 466 6.79 5.44 -24.18
N VAL A 467 7.28 5.97 -25.31
CA VAL A 467 7.25 7.40 -25.62
C VAL A 467 5.84 7.98 -25.52
N ARG A 468 4.85 7.33 -26.13
CA ARG A 468 3.45 7.79 -26.09
C ARG A 468 2.90 7.82 -24.66
N ASN A 469 3.20 6.80 -23.85
CA ASN A 469 2.68 6.71 -22.49
C ASN A 469 3.43 7.62 -21.52
N ALA A 470 4.74 7.76 -21.70
CA ALA A 470 5.60 8.68 -20.95
C ALA A 470 5.21 10.14 -21.20
N GLU A 471 4.88 10.52 -22.45
CA GLU A 471 4.30 11.84 -22.77
C GLU A 471 3.07 12.12 -21.90
N ALA A 472 2.09 11.20 -21.93
CA ALA A 472 0.85 11.35 -21.18
C ALA A 472 1.09 11.37 -19.67
N TYR A 473 2.02 10.54 -19.18
CA TYR A 473 2.41 10.49 -17.78
C TYR A 473 3.03 11.80 -17.32
N TYR A 474 4.07 12.30 -17.99
CA TYR A 474 4.78 13.50 -17.56
C TYR A 474 3.90 14.74 -17.65
N ARG A 475 3.07 14.86 -18.69
CA ARG A 475 2.07 15.92 -18.77
C ARG A 475 1.00 15.81 -17.67
N GLY A 476 0.63 14.59 -17.28
CA GLY A 476 -0.32 14.33 -16.19
C GLY A 476 0.25 14.43 -14.78
N MET A 477 1.58 14.42 -14.63
CA MET A 477 2.29 14.35 -13.35
C MET A 477 2.00 15.54 -12.44
N PHE A 478 1.78 16.73 -13.01
CA PHE A 478 1.46 17.97 -12.27
C PHE A 478 -0.04 18.15 -11.99
N GLY A 479 -0.86 17.15 -12.33
CA GLY A 479 -2.27 17.08 -11.99
C GLY A 479 -2.52 16.33 -10.68
N GLY A 480 -3.05 15.10 -10.77
CA GLY A 480 -3.42 14.27 -9.61
C GLY A 480 -2.53 13.03 -9.45
N ARG A 481 -2.01 12.82 -8.24
CA ARG A 481 -1.11 11.69 -7.87
C ARG A 481 -1.63 10.31 -8.27
N VAL A 482 -2.93 10.05 -8.08
CA VAL A 482 -3.57 8.76 -8.43
C VAL A 482 -3.55 8.53 -9.94
N THR A 483 -3.73 9.61 -10.72
CA THR A 483 -3.78 9.51 -12.18
C THR A 483 -2.43 9.09 -12.75
N SER A 484 -1.33 9.72 -12.31
CA SER A 484 0.01 9.37 -12.77
C SER A 484 0.46 7.98 -12.29
N TRP A 485 0.13 7.62 -11.04
CA TRP A 485 0.36 6.26 -10.53
C TRP A 485 -0.33 5.20 -11.39
N ASN A 486 -1.63 5.37 -11.64
CA ASN A 486 -2.40 4.42 -12.45
C ASN A 486 -1.94 4.35 -13.90
N MET A 487 -1.44 5.46 -14.47
CA MET A 487 -0.82 5.42 -15.79
C MET A 487 0.42 4.52 -15.80
N ARG A 488 1.21 4.55 -14.71
CA ARG A 488 2.42 3.73 -14.56
C ARG A 488 2.14 2.25 -14.45
N ASP A 489 1.31 1.84 -13.50
CA ASP A 489 0.97 0.43 -13.33
C ASP A 489 0.22 -0.15 -14.54
N LYS A 490 -0.65 0.62 -15.19
CA LYS A 490 -1.29 0.19 -16.45
C LYS A 490 -0.29 0.05 -17.59
N HIS A 491 0.73 0.89 -17.65
CA HIS A 491 1.80 0.75 -18.64
C HIS A 491 2.56 -0.55 -18.38
N MET A 492 3.04 -0.78 -17.16
CA MET A 492 3.78 -2.00 -16.81
C MET A 492 2.96 -3.26 -17.09
N ALA A 493 1.67 -3.29 -16.73
CA ALA A 493 0.78 -4.42 -17.00
C ALA A 493 0.60 -4.68 -18.51
N LYS A 494 0.44 -3.64 -19.33
CA LYS A 494 0.32 -3.77 -20.79
C LYS A 494 1.63 -4.19 -21.45
N THR A 495 2.77 -3.69 -20.95
CA THR A 495 4.09 -4.11 -21.42
C THR A 495 4.32 -5.59 -21.10
N LEU A 496 3.90 -6.05 -19.92
CA LEU A 496 3.94 -7.47 -19.55
C LEU A 496 3.06 -8.34 -20.47
N GLU A 497 1.84 -7.90 -20.78
CA GLU A 497 0.94 -8.58 -21.72
C GLU A 497 1.55 -8.66 -23.13
N ALA A 498 2.09 -7.53 -23.63
CA ALA A 498 2.73 -7.48 -24.94
C ALA A 498 3.98 -8.38 -25.00
N LEU A 499 4.78 -8.43 -23.93
CA LEU A 499 5.93 -9.31 -23.81
C LEU A 499 5.53 -10.78 -23.83
N LEU A 500 4.54 -11.18 -23.04
CA LEU A 500 4.04 -12.56 -23.03
C LEU A 500 3.49 -12.97 -24.40
N ALA A 501 2.72 -12.09 -25.05
CA ALA A 501 2.19 -12.33 -26.39
C ALA A 501 3.30 -12.47 -27.44
N HIS A 502 4.37 -11.67 -27.33
CA HIS A 502 5.55 -11.78 -28.19
C HIS A 502 6.28 -13.11 -27.97
N LEU A 503 6.57 -13.45 -26.72
CA LEU A 503 7.29 -14.67 -26.36
C LEU A 503 6.51 -15.96 -26.66
N ASP A 504 5.17 -15.92 -26.66
CA ASP A 504 4.32 -17.05 -27.04
C ASP A 504 4.43 -17.38 -28.53
N LYS A 505 4.62 -16.38 -29.41
CA LYS A 505 4.78 -16.63 -30.86
C LYS A 505 5.99 -17.49 -31.17
N HIS A 506 7.05 -17.34 -30.39
CA HIS A 506 8.28 -18.11 -30.51
C HIS A 506 8.25 -19.42 -29.73
N SER A 507 7.10 -19.82 -29.18
CA SER A 507 6.96 -21.05 -28.39
C SER A 507 6.03 -22.05 -29.07
N ALA A 508 6.61 -23.06 -29.73
CA ALA A 508 5.84 -24.09 -30.42
C ALA A 508 5.26 -25.18 -29.48
N ALA A 509 5.70 -25.26 -28.22
CA ALA A 509 5.37 -26.36 -27.31
C ALA A 509 4.66 -25.92 -26.01
N GLU A 510 5.10 -24.82 -25.38
CA GLU A 510 4.56 -24.37 -24.08
C GLU A 510 4.46 -22.84 -24.00
N PRO A 511 3.42 -22.26 -23.37
CA PRO A 511 3.31 -20.81 -23.17
C PRO A 511 4.50 -20.23 -22.39
N ALA A 512 4.87 -18.99 -22.70
CA ALA A 512 5.92 -18.29 -21.97
C ALA A 512 5.53 -18.06 -20.51
N ARG A 513 6.51 -18.23 -19.60
CA ARG A 513 6.38 -18.01 -18.17
C ARG A 513 7.38 -16.92 -17.75
N VAL A 514 6.90 -15.95 -16.97
CA VAL A 514 7.64 -14.72 -16.65
C VAL A 514 7.71 -14.48 -15.15
N VAL A 515 8.90 -14.12 -14.67
CA VAL A 515 9.10 -13.59 -13.32
C VAL A 515 9.11 -12.08 -13.40
N VAL A 516 8.33 -11.40 -12.57
CA VAL A 516 8.33 -9.93 -12.47
C VAL A 516 9.04 -9.50 -11.20
N TRP A 517 9.98 -8.57 -11.30
CA TRP A 517 10.65 -7.95 -10.15
C TRP A 517 10.19 -6.50 -10.03
N ALA A 518 9.46 -6.18 -8.98
CA ALA A 518 9.00 -4.81 -8.71
C ALA A 518 8.87 -4.58 -7.20
N HIS A 519 8.64 -3.34 -6.78
CA HIS A 519 8.38 -3.03 -5.38
C HIS A 519 7.07 -3.68 -4.88
N ASN A 520 6.95 -3.97 -3.59
CA ASN A 520 5.70 -4.48 -2.97
C ASN A 520 4.49 -3.58 -3.26
N SER A 521 4.69 -2.27 -3.40
CA SER A 521 3.63 -1.32 -3.75
C SER A 521 3.09 -1.50 -5.17
N HIS A 522 3.84 -2.18 -6.04
CA HIS A 522 3.43 -2.57 -7.39
C HIS A 522 3.01 -4.04 -7.45
N VAL A 523 3.69 -4.93 -6.72
CA VAL A 523 3.43 -6.37 -6.72
C VAL A 523 2.18 -6.74 -5.92
N GLY A 524 1.90 -6.08 -4.81
CA GLY A 524 0.74 -6.43 -3.98
C GLY A 524 -0.58 -6.06 -4.64
N ASP A 525 -1.64 -6.80 -4.36
CA ASP A 525 -2.99 -6.48 -4.84
C ASP A 525 -3.50 -5.19 -4.18
N ALA A 526 -3.70 -4.13 -4.97
CA ALA A 526 -4.09 -2.82 -4.46
C ALA A 526 -5.39 -2.87 -3.65
N ARG A 527 -6.33 -3.75 -4.02
CA ARG A 527 -7.66 -3.88 -3.37
C ARG A 527 -7.57 -4.22 -1.89
N ALA A 528 -6.45 -4.83 -1.48
CA ALA A 528 -6.14 -5.19 -0.10
C ALA A 528 -5.46 -4.06 0.70
N THR A 529 -5.42 -2.83 0.16
CA THR A 529 -4.65 -1.72 0.74
C THR A 529 -5.48 -0.45 0.80
N GLU A 530 -5.12 0.48 1.70
CA GLU A 530 -5.84 1.76 1.80
C GLU A 530 -5.77 2.61 0.52
N VAL A 531 -4.79 2.38 -0.36
CA VAL A 531 -4.65 3.16 -1.59
C VAL A 531 -5.68 2.78 -2.66
N SER A 532 -6.34 1.61 -2.54
CA SER A 532 -7.45 1.24 -3.42
C SER A 532 -8.63 2.21 -3.30
N ALA A 533 -8.88 2.73 -2.10
CA ALA A 533 -9.92 3.74 -1.88
C ALA A 533 -9.60 5.06 -2.60
N ASP A 534 -8.32 5.40 -2.75
CA ASP A 534 -7.90 6.55 -3.55
C ASP A 534 -8.04 6.26 -5.07
N GLY A 535 -8.42 5.04 -5.45
CA GLY A 535 -8.55 4.58 -6.83
C GLY A 535 -7.23 4.10 -7.44
N GLN A 536 -6.18 3.87 -6.63
CA GLN A 536 -4.89 3.39 -7.12
C GLN A 536 -4.97 1.92 -7.55
N LEU A 537 -4.26 1.58 -8.62
CA LEU A 537 -4.11 0.24 -9.18
C LEU A 537 -2.65 -0.19 -9.03
N THR A 538 -2.43 -1.49 -9.03
CA THR A 538 -1.10 -2.10 -9.03
C THR A 538 -0.98 -3.13 -10.15
N ILE A 539 0.22 -3.35 -10.68
CA ILE A 539 0.45 -4.45 -11.63
C ILE A 539 0.07 -5.80 -11.01
N GLY A 540 0.26 -5.98 -9.70
CA GLY A 540 -0.20 -7.15 -8.96
C GLY A 540 -1.70 -7.40 -9.09
N GLN A 541 -2.52 -6.38 -8.84
CA GLN A 541 -3.96 -6.45 -9.03
C GLN A 541 -4.30 -6.77 -10.49
N LEU A 542 -3.74 -6.01 -11.44
CA LEU A 542 -4.04 -6.17 -12.86
C LEU A 542 -3.65 -7.55 -13.40
N ALA A 543 -2.50 -8.08 -12.96
CA ALA A 543 -2.05 -9.42 -13.30
C ALA A 543 -2.96 -10.49 -12.69
N ARG A 544 -3.39 -10.33 -11.43
CA ARG A 544 -4.33 -11.27 -10.79
C ARG A 544 -5.70 -11.25 -11.46
N GLU A 545 -6.20 -10.08 -11.86
CA GLU A 545 -7.46 -9.95 -12.62
C GLU A 545 -7.37 -10.60 -14.01
N GLN A 546 -6.21 -10.50 -14.67
CA GLN A 546 -6.01 -11.03 -16.02
C GLN A 546 -5.71 -12.54 -16.05
N TYR A 547 -4.85 -13.02 -15.14
CA TYR A 547 -4.31 -14.39 -15.17
C TYR A 547 -4.90 -15.31 -14.09
N GLY A 548 -5.69 -14.78 -13.15
CA GLY A 548 -6.33 -15.57 -12.09
C GLY A 548 -5.35 -16.46 -11.34
N ASP A 549 -5.66 -17.76 -11.26
CA ASP A 549 -4.84 -18.76 -10.58
C ASP A 549 -3.49 -19.04 -11.26
N GLN A 550 -3.23 -18.49 -12.45
CA GLN A 550 -1.91 -18.54 -13.10
C GLN A 550 -0.99 -17.40 -12.66
N CYS A 551 -1.42 -16.55 -11.71
CA CYS A 551 -0.64 -15.47 -11.12
C CYS A 551 -0.24 -15.82 -9.68
N ARG A 552 1.01 -15.52 -9.29
CA ARG A 552 1.46 -15.56 -7.88
C ARG A 552 2.12 -14.26 -7.47
N LEU A 553 1.74 -13.72 -6.32
CA LEU A 553 2.25 -12.49 -5.71
C LEU A 553 3.03 -12.85 -4.44
N ILE A 554 4.32 -12.59 -4.41
CA ILE A 554 5.18 -12.87 -3.25
C ILE A 554 5.73 -11.54 -2.72
N GLY A 555 5.41 -11.20 -1.47
CA GLY A 555 5.90 -9.98 -0.82
C GLY A 555 7.15 -10.24 0.02
N PHE A 556 7.95 -9.20 0.26
CA PHE A 556 9.03 -9.24 1.27
C PHE A 556 8.77 -8.26 2.41
N SER A 557 9.34 -8.51 3.59
CA SER A 557 9.29 -7.55 4.70
C SER A 557 10.57 -7.64 5.56
N THR A 558 10.88 -6.54 6.26
CA THR A 558 12.02 -6.48 7.20
C THR A 558 11.71 -5.57 8.37
N TYR A 559 12.16 -5.98 9.57
CA TYR A 559 11.91 -5.22 10.79
C TYR A 559 12.89 -4.04 10.94
N ARG A 560 14.18 -4.25 10.68
CA ARG A 560 15.24 -3.24 10.81
C ARG A 560 16.42 -3.53 9.89
N GLY A 561 17.42 -2.65 9.87
CA GLY A 561 18.67 -2.91 9.15
C GLY A 561 19.28 -1.65 8.56
N THR A 562 19.86 -1.79 7.38
CA THR A 562 20.30 -0.67 6.54
C THR A 562 19.74 -0.80 5.14
N VAL A 563 19.56 0.33 4.46
CA VAL A 563 19.04 0.42 3.09
C VAL A 563 19.87 1.42 2.29
N THR A 564 20.07 1.16 1.01
CA THR A 564 20.56 2.17 0.08
C THR A 564 19.38 3.01 -0.41
N ALA A 565 19.41 4.31 -0.14
CA ALA A 565 18.36 5.22 -0.58
C ALA A 565 18.92 6.65 -0.67
N ALA A 566 18.23 7.53 -1.39
CA ALA A 566 18.53 8.95 -1.38
C ALA A 566 17.67 9.71 -0.34
N SER A 567 18.11 10.89 0.07
CA SER A 567 17.28 11.82 0.86
C SER A 567 16.32 12.64 -0.02
N ASP A 568 16.69 12.92 -1.26
CA ASP A 568 15.91 13.72 -2.20
C ASP A 568 15.87 13.09 -3.59
N TRP A 569 14.86 13.46 -4.39
CA TRP A 569 14.78 13.02 -5.78
C TRP A 569 15.97 13.55 -6.59
N GLY A 570 16.65 12.67 -7.32
CA GLY A 570 17.89 13.02 -8.02
C GLY A 570 19.14 13.10 -7.12
N GLY A 571 18.99 12.82 -5.82
CA GLY A 571 20.10 12.80 -4.87
C GLY A 571 21.07 11.63 -5.07
N ILE A 572 22.18 11.67 -4.35
CA ILE A 572 23.18 10.59 -4.33
C ILE A 572 22.69 9.38 -3.52
N ALA A 573 23.26 8.22 -3.79
CA ALA A 573 23.02 7.03 -2.98
C ALA A 573 23.65 7.18 -1.58
N GLU A 574 22.87 6.90 -0.54
CA GLU A 574 23.33 6.90 0.85
C GLU A 574 23.04 5.53 1.48
N ARG A 575 23.92 5.06 2.38
CA ARG A 575 23.63 3.92 3.25
C ARG A 575 22.93 4.43 4.51
N LYS A 576 21.62 4.21 4.61
CA LYS A 576 20.75 4.75 5.66
C LYS A 576 20.31 3.66 6.65
N ALA A 577 20.10 4.04 7.91
CA ALA A 577 19.62 3.11 8.93
C ALA A 577 18.09 2.95 8.83
N VAL A 578 17.61 1.73 8.62
CA VAL A 578 16.17 1.42 8.68
C VAL A 578 15.76 1.33 10.14
N ARG A 579 14.85 2.21 10.56
CA ARG A 579 14.32 2.22 11.94
C ARG A 579 13.64 0.88 12.25
N PRO A 580 13.62 0.43 13.51
CA PRO A 580 12.74 -0.67 13.92
C PRO A 580 11.29 -0.41 13.45
N ALA A 581 10.60 -1.45 13.04
CA ALA A 581 9.25 -1.29 12.51
C ALA A 581 8.27 -0.72 13.55
N LEU A 582 7.24 -0.04 13.06
CA LEU A 582 6.26 0.62 13.91
C LEU A 582 5.34 -0.39 14.60
N ALA A 583 4.85 -0.02 15.79
CA ALA A 583 3.86 -0.81 16.48
C ALA A 583 2.58 -0.98 15.65
N GLY A 584 2.01 -2.19 15.66
CA GLY A 584 0.84 -2.56 14.86
C GLY A 584 1.15 -2.85 13.38
N SER A 585 2.42 -2.89 12.98
CA SER A 585 2.82 -3.27 11.63
C SER A 585 2.86 -4.78 11.41
N ILE A 586 2.84 -5.20 10.14
CA ILE A 586 3.10 -6.59 9.78
C ILE A 586 4.56 -6.97 10.09
N GLU A 587 5.49 -6.05 9.90
CA GLU A 587 6.91 -6.25 10.22
C GLU A 587 7.12 -6.50 11.72
N GLU A 588 6.43 -5.78 12.60
CA GLU A 588 6.47 -6.04 14.06
C GLU A 588 5.89 -7.42 14.39
N LEU A 589 4.72 -7.77 13.84
CA LEU A 589 4.12 -9.09 14.06
C LEU A 589 5.09 -10.23 13.66
N LEU A 590 5.77 -10.07 12.53
CA LEU A 590 6.72 -11.06 12.03
C LEU A 590 8.01 -11.08 12.86
N HIS A 591 8.48 -9.92 13.34
CA HIS A 591 9.60 -9.83 14.28
C HIS A 591 9.35 -10.59 15.59
N GLU A 592 8.15 -10.44 16.15
CA GLU A 592 7.76 -11.06 17.43
C GLU A 592 7.76 -12.60 17.40
N THR A 593 7.81 -13.21 16.22
CA THR A 593 7.98 -14.67 16.06
C THR A 593 9.34 -15.16 16.57
N GLY A 594 10.33 -14.26 16.66
CA GLY A 594 11.71 -14.58 17.03
C GLY A 594 12.49 -15.35 15.96
N LYS A 595 11.92 -15.53 14.75
CA LYS A 595 12.58 -16.20 13.64
C LYS A 595 13.36 -15.20 12.76
N PRO A 596 14.62 -15.50 12.39
CA PRO A 596 15.46 -14.54 11.67
C PRO A 596 15.09 -14.37 10.19
N ALA A 597 14.66 -15.45 9.51
CA ALA A 597 14.21 -15.40 8.13
C ALA A 597 13.28 -16.58 7.81
N PHE A 598 12.11 -16.29 7.27
CA PHE A 598 11.07 -17.30 7.04
C PHE A 598 10.05 -16.85 5.98
N LEU A 599 9.32 -17.80 5.42
CA LEU A 599 8.15 -17.58 4.59
C LEU A 599 6.88 -17.89 5.41
N VAL A 600 5.83 -17.10 5.19
CA VAL A 600 4.48 -17.41 5.66
C VAL A 600 3.53 -17.45 4.46
N PRO A 601 2.84 -18.58 4.23
CA PRO A 601 1.77 -18.65 3.24
C PRO A 601 0.54 -17.89 3.74
N MET A 602 -0.16 -17.20 2.83
CA MET A 602 -1.30 -16.33 3.20
C MET A 602 -2.65 -17.04 3.16
N HIS A 603 -2.75 -18.12 2.38
CA HIS A 603 -4.03 -18.79 2.08
C HIS A 603 -3.99 -20.30 2.31
N ASP A 604 -3.34 -20.74 3.39
CA ASP A 604 -3.24 -22.17 3.76
C ASP A 604 -4.39 -22.66 4.66
N GLY A 605 -5.33 -21.78 5.01
CA GLY A 605 -6.45 -22.08 5.91
C GLY A 605 -6.04 -22.23 7.39
N SER A 606 -4.79 -21.92 7.74
CA SER A 606 -4.28 -22.02 9.10
C SER A 606 -4.83 -20.91 10.02
N PRO A 607 -4.69 -21.05 11.35
CA PRO A 607 -4.91 -19.93 12.27
C PRO A 607 -4.01 -18.72 12.01
N ALA A 608 -2.84 -18.91 11.36
CA ALA A 608 -1.96 -17.80 10.98
C ALA A 608 -2.55 -16.96 9.85
N ALA A 609 -3.23 -17.59 8.87
CA ALA A 609 -3.93 -16.88 7.80
C ALA A 609 -4.94 -15.87 8.36
N HIS A 610 -5.74 -16.27 9.35
CA HIS A 610 -6.71 -15.39 10.02
C HIS A 610 -6.07 -14.20 10.76
N VAL A 611 -4.87 -14.38 11.32
CA VAL A 611 -4.11 -13.28 11.93
C VAL A 611 -3.63 -12.27 10.89
N LEU A 612 -3.37 -12.74 9.67
CA LEU A 612 -2.86 -11.96 8.55
C LEU A 612 -3.98 -11.30 7.72
N GLU A 613 -5.24 -11.64 7.97
CA GLU A 613 -6.43 -10.93 7.44
C GLU A 613 -6.64 -9.57 8.12
N VAL A 614 -6.13 -9.41 9.34
CA VAL A 614 -6.29 -8.17 10.12
C VAL A 614 -5.49 -7.04 9.47
N VAL A 615 -6.13 -5.90 9.32
CA VAL A 615 -5.51 -4.68 8.80
C VAL A 615 -4.34 -4.25 9.68
N ARG A 616 -3.18 -4.05 9.06
CA ARG A 616 -1.93 -3.64 9.70
C ARG A 616 -1.24 -2.54 8.91
N LEU A 617 -0.29 -1.87 9.54
CA LEU A 617 0.66 -1.04 8.80
C LEU A 617 1.61 -1.96 7.99
N GLY A 618 1.86 -1.63 6.73
CA GLY A 618 2.89 -2.26 5.90
C GLY A 618 3.92 -1.24 5.46
N ARG A 619 5.21 -1.60 5.57
CA ARG A 619 6.33 -0.72 5.20
C ARG A 619 6.59 -0.76 3.69
N ALA A 620 6.84 0.41 3.11
CA ALA A 620 7.27 0.60 1.72
C ALA A 620 8.32 1.70 1.61
N ILE A 621 9.57 1.31 1.41
CA ILE A 621 10.70 2.23 1.25
C ILE A 621 11.10 2.27 -0.23
N GLY A 622 10.75 3.34 -0.93
CA GLY A 622 11.14 3.52 -2.31
C GLY A 622 12.62 3.88 -2.47
N VAL A 623 12.93 4.57 -3.57
CA VAL A 623 14.28 5.06 -3.89
C VAL A 623 14.72 6.22 -2.98
N ILE A 624 13.75 6.84 -2.30
CA ILE A 624 13.93 7.84 -1.26
C ILE A 624 13.52 7.23 0.08
N TYR A 625 14.31 7.48 1.13
CA TYR A 625 13.97 7.10 2.50
C TYR A 625 14.16 8.26 3.47
N LEU A 626 13.10 8.61 4.18
CA LEU A 626 13.06 9.69 5.17
C LEU A 626 12.69 9.15 6.57
N PRO A 627 13.69 8.74 7.39
CA PRO A 627 13.45 8.14 8.70
C PRO A 627 12.62 9.01 9.65
N ARG A 628 12.77 10.35 9.57
CA ARG A 628 12.06 11.29 10.45
C ARG A 628 10.55 11.35 10.21
N THR A 629 10.10 11.08 8.99
CA THR A 629 8.67 11.10 8.60
C THR A 629 8.18 9.72 8.17
N GLU A 630 8.82 8.65 8.65
CA GLU A 630 8.62 7.30 8.14
C GLU A 630 7.15 6.84 8.19
N ARG A 631 6.42 7.14 9.26
CA ARG A 631 4.99 6.81 9.38
C ARG A 631 4.14 7.43 8.27
N GLN A 632 4.44 8.67 7.87
CA GLN A 632 3.67 9.40 6.86
C GLN A 632 4.12 9.04 5.43
N SER A 633 5.41 8.80 5.23
CA SER A 633 6.02 8.66 3.91
C SER A 633 6.16 7.21 3.45
N HIS A 634 6.27 6.25 4.38
CA HIS A 634 6.72 4.88 4.10
C HIS A 634 5.84 3.79 4.72
N TYR A 635 4.68 4.15 5.27
CA TYR A 635 3.70 3.21 5.78
C TYR A 635 2.30 3.52 5.27
N PHE A 636 1.55 2.46 4.99
CA PHE A 636 0.15 2.50 4.62
C PHE A 636 -0.55 1.28 5.19
N HIS A 637 -1.88 1.33 5.33
CA HIS A 637 -2.62 0.16 5.82
C HIS A 637 -2.78 -0.90 4.72
N VAL A 638 -2.56 -2.15 5.12
CA VAL A 638 -2.65 -3.34 4.26
C VAL A 638 -3.39 -4.47 4.98
N ARG A 639 -4.00 -5.35 4.19
CA ARG A 639 -4.44 -6.69 4.60
C ARG A 639 -3.44 -7.69 4.01
N PRO A 640 -2.41 -8.12 4.76
CA PRO A 640 -1.33 -8.93 4.21
C PRO A 640 -1.79 -10.17 3.46
N SER A 641 -2.79 -10.89 4.01
CA SER A 641 -3.31 -12.10 3.39
C SER A 641 -3.96 -11.84 2.04
N ASP A 642 -4.73 -10.76 1.90
CA ASP A 642 -5.43 -10.45 0.65
C ASP A 642 -4.48 -9.83 -0.39
N GLN A 643 -3.38 -9.23 0.08
CA GLN A 643 -2.41 -8.52 -0.75
C GLN A 643 -1.46 -9.47 -1.49
N PHE A 644 -1.05 -10.59 -0.87
CA PHE A 644 -0.04 -11.52 -1.39
C PHE A 644 -0.46 -12.97 -1.19
N ASP A 645 0.09 -13.90 -1.97
CA ASP A 645 -0.12 -15.34 -1.77
C ASP A 645 0.86 -15.90 -0.71
N ALA A 646 2.03 -15.27 -0.58
CA ALA A 646 3.01 -15.53 0.48
C ALA A 646 3.83 -14.28 0.79
N MET A 647 4.40 -14.22 2.00
CA MET A 647 5.36 -13.20 2.39
C MET A 647 6.63 -13.81 2.96
N ILE A 648 7.77 -13.31 2.51
CA ILE A 648 9.09 -13.65 3.01
C ILE A 648 9.55 -12.54 3.96
N HIS A 649 9.83 -12.90 5.21
CA HIS A 649 10.34 -11.99 6.21
C HIS A 649 11.83 -12.22 6.44
N ILE A 650 12.61 -11.15 6.52
CA ILE A 650 14.01 -11.16 6.94
C ILE A 650 14.18 -10.09 8.02
N ASP A 651 14.40 -10.52 9.26
CA ASP A 651 14.30 -9.66 10.44
C ASP A 651 15.26 -8.46 10.40
N SER A 652 16.49 -8.71 9.97
CA SER A 652 17.55 -7.70 9.87
C SER A 652 18.23 -7.79 8.51
N THR A 653 18.31 -6.64 7.83
CA THR A 653 18.83 -6.55 6.45
C THR A 653 19.95 -5.53 6.29
N ARG A 654 20.64 -5.57 5.14
CA ARG A 654 21.77 -4.71 4.78
C ARG A 654 21.50 -3.90 3.52
N ALA A 655 22.13 -2.73 3.45
CA ALA A 655 22.05 -1.86 2.29
C ALA A 655 22.66 -2.53 1.05
N LEU A 656 21.92 -2.49 -0.05
CA LEU A 656 22.32 -2.98 -1.37
C LEU A 656 23.52 -2.18 -1.89
N GLU A 657 24.60 -2.86 -2.25
CA GLU A 657 25.84 -2.21 -2.67
C GLU A 657 25.79 -1.75 -4.14
N PRO A 658 25.84 -0.43 -4.41
CA PRO A 658 25.96 0.07 -5.78
C PRO A 658 27.28 -0.35 -6.42
N LEU A 659 27.32 -0.50 -7.74
CA LEU A 659 28.59 -0.75 -8.45
C LEU A 659 29.57 0.42 -8.36
N GLU A 660 29.05 1.63 -8.17
CA GLU A 660 29.83 2.87 -8.02
C GLU A 660 29.52 3.51 -6.65
N PRO A 661 30.06 2.97 -5.54
CA PRO A 661 29.79 3.51 -4.21
C PRO A 661 30.45 4.87 -4.03
N THR A 662 29.67 5.86 -3.57
CA THR A 662 30.18 7.20 -3.25
C THR A 662 30.84 7.23 -1.86
N SER A 663 31.67 8.24 -1.60
CA SER A 663 32.24 8.45 -0.26
C SER A 663 31.17 8.62 0.83
N VAL A 664 30.01 9.21 0.48
CA VAL A 664 28.85 9.35 1.37
C VAL A 664 28.23 7.99 1.68
N TRP A 665 28.08 7.13 0.67
CA TRP A 665 27.61 5.76 0.88
C TRP A 665 28.56 4.95 1.77
N ILE A 666 29.87 5.08 1.57
CA ILE A 666 30.91 4.39 2.36
C ILE A 666 30.90 4.87 3.82
N ALA A 667 30.79 6.18 4.05
CA ALA A 667 30.71 6.76 5.39
C ALA A 667 29.44 6.32 6.14
N GLY A 668 28.34 6.06 5.41
CA GLY A 668 27.01 5.80 5.95
C GLY A 668 26.37 7.04 6.57
N GLU A 669 25.15 6.90 7.11
CA GLU A 669 24.60 7.91 8.02
C GLU A 669 25.43 7.95 9.32
N THR A 670 26.15 9.05 9.55
CA THR A 670 26.68 9.39 10.88
C THR A 670 25.51 9.46 11.87
N PRO A 671 25.54 8.74 13.00
CA PRO A 671 24.48 8.85 14.00
C PRO A 671 24.34 10.30 14.47
N GLU A 672 23.11 10.77 14.63
CA GLU A 672 22.80 12.00 15.37
C GLU A 672 23.22 11.84 16.84
N THR A 673 24.50 12.00 17.12
CA THR A 673 25.04 12.38 18.42
C THR A 673 26.49 12.79 18.24
N TYR A 674 26.78 14.09 18.33
CA TYR A 674 28.01 14.54 19.01
C TYR A 674 27.61 15.19 20.33
N PRO A 675 28.36 14.94 21.42
CA PRO A 675 27.90 15.11 22.78
C PRO A 675 28.03 16.54 23.29
N SER A 676 27.16 16.89 24.23
CA SER A 676 27.44 17.91 25.24
C SER A 676 28.72 17.54 26.01
N GLY A 677 29.77 18.35 25.90
CA GLY A 677 30.88 18.34 26.87
C GLY A 677 32.26 18.70 26.33
N LEU A 678 32.71 19.90 26.76
CA LEU A 678 34.03 20.54 26.64
C LEU A 678 34.42 21.18 25.31
#